data_AF-A0A937K1W1-F1
#
_entry.id   AF-A0A937K1W1-F1
#
_cell.length_a   1.000
_cell.length_b   1.000
_cell.length_c   1.000
_cell.angle_alpha   90.00
_cell.angle_beta   90.00
_cell.angle_gamma   90.00
#
_symmetry.space_group_name_H-M   'P 1'
#
loop_
_entity.id
_entity.type
_entity.pdbx_description
1 polymer ?
#
loop_
_entity_poly.entity_id
_entity_poly.type
_entity_poly.pdbx_seq_one_letter_code
_entity_poly.pdbx_strand_id
1 'polypeptide(L)'
;MLLKNLLNRHHWIVRGYDFNEPMASRVFIQSFPTHNIYKYLIILIMLLFVNAVNAQNLMENLNRGVVAVRTSNSQVFVSWRMFGTDPSNIAFNLYRGSTKVNATPITNSTNYVDNTSTNASYSVRPVINGVEQAASEAANVWGQNYKTVNLQRPPGGATPSGSYTYSPNDCSVGDLDGDGEYEIIVKWDPSNSKDNSQSGYTGKVFLDAYKLNGTQLWRVDLGWNIRAGAHYTQFMVYDFDSDGKAEVVCKTADGTTDGQGNVIGNPSADWRNSSGYVLDGPEYLTVFNGQTGAAMHTVNYLPGRGNVCNWGDCYGNRVDRFLGGIAYLDGRNPSIIMSRGYYTRSVIAAWDYSNGQLRSRWVFDTNNGWSNYAGKGNHQLSVADVDFDGRDEIVYGAMVVDDNGRGLYTSTWGHGDAMHVSDLIPSRPGLEVFTPIEDASSNPSNGKPAVVMRDARTGSIIWAKYKNGDIGRGLSADIMPEYPGAESWASSGLGVYSSTGDLVSTNIPSINFAIWWDGDLSRELLDGTTISKYNSGVLLSPTGVGSNNGTKATPNLSADLLGDWREEVVWRTSDNQSLRIYTTTATTNQKLYTLMHNPQYRAAIAWQNSGYNQPPWTSYYLGSGMSTPPQPNIELVNGGNPGVGNLMVRARGEGGGEVIEVRADGNTVASFTLSTNYQNYYADGSGNITVHFVNDDTGLDVQVDYIMVDGVTIQSEDRPTNTSVWQDDACGGSYSEWMHCNGYIDYGTLDTPTVTTIQESTQGFCSVEGAIENNHSGYTGNGFVNSANSYGSGINWRVNFNTSGTYTFTWRYANGGVSGRTARLLIDGAPAVSSIAFPNAAWTSWNTVSVTANISAGAKTVRLEATQADGLANIDYIQITGPASATDCNVNFNDLATTKHGLKTEVISEQSSEDLLLYPNPSNGLVNIVWKGDTHKGAELKVYDSNGHLITDHLVVENQFKLDVSDFPEGIYIITLTTEQQTLSKKFIK
;
A
#
# COMPACT_ATOMS: atom_id res chain seq x y z
N MET A 1 41.37 -20.39 -23.95
CA MET A 1 42.56 -21.11 -23.43
C MET A 1 42.67 -20.99 -21.89
N LEU A 2 41.53 -21.06 -21.17
CA LEU A 2 41.48 -20.88 -19.70
C LEU A 2 40.47 -21.84 -19.04
N LEU A 3 40.17 -22.98 -19.69
CA LEU A 3 39.29 -24.04 -19.17
C LEU A 3 39.97 -25.42 -19.13
N LYS A 4 41.31 -25.46 -19.19
CA LYS A 4 42.11 -26.70 -19.19
C LYS A 4 42.98 -26.90 -17.94
N ASN A 5 42.89 -26.01 -16.95
CA ASN A 5 43.76 -26.02 -15.76
C ASN A 5 43.04 -26.28 -14.41
N LEU A 6 41.75 -26.63 -14.40
CA LEU A 6 40.97 -26.77 -13.16
C LEU A 6 40.60 -28.21 -12.76
N LEU A 7 41.13 -29.23 -13.44
CA LEU A 7 40.77 -30.64 -13.19
C LEU A 7 41.94 -31.55 -12.80
N ASN A 8 42.95 -31.04 -12.10
CA ASN A 8 43.97 -31.89 -11.49
C ASN A 8 44.47 -31.31 -10.17
N ARG A 9 43.82 -31.71 -9.07
CA ARG A 9 44.39 -31.97 -7.74
C ARG A 9 43.24 -32.15 -6.74
N HIS A 10 43.05 -33.36 -6.24
CA HIS A 10 43.02 -33.66 -4.81
C HIS A 10 42.87 -35.18 -4.62
N HIS A 11 43.96 -35.82 -4.19
CA HIS A 11 43.94 -37.11 -3.52
C HIS A 11 43.27 -36.96 -2.15
N TRP A 12 42.39 -37.88 -1.78
CA TRP A 12 42.36 -38.44 -0.42
C TRP A 12 41.96 -39.92 -0.45
N ILE A 13 42.64 -40.64 0.43
CA ILE A 13 42.67 -42.08 0.68
C ILE A 13 41.50 -42.45 1.60
N VAL A 14 40.74 -43.51 1.28
CA VAL A 14 40.18 -44.43 2.29
C VAL A 14 40.23 -45.87 1.75
N ARG A 15 40.67 -46.77 2.64
CA ARG A 15 40.94 -48.20 2.46
C ARG A 15 39.66 -49.02 2.21
N GLY A 16 39.83 -50.15 1.53
CA GLY A 16 38.76 -51.05 1.09
C GLY A 16 38.33 -52.12 2.09
N TYR A 17 37.40 -52.95 1.62
CA TYR A 17 37.26 -54.37 1.96
C TYR A 17 36.50 -55.10 0.84
N ASP A 18 36.91 -56.35 0.62
CA ASP A 18 36.66 -57.26 -0.51
C ASP A 18 35.28 -57.96 -0.54
N PHE A 19 34.86 -58.24 -1.78
CA PHE A 19 34.13 -59.38 -2.38
C PHE A 19 33.24 -60.34 -1.56
N ASN A 20 32.05 -60.62 -2.11
CA ASN A 20 31.60 -61.98 -2.47
C ASN A 20 30.44 -61.98 -3.51
N GLU A 21 30.61 -62.80 -4.55
CA GLU A 21 29.78 -63.07 -5.76
C GLU A 21 28.48 -63.91 -5.52
N PRO A 22 27.67 -64.40 -6.52
CA PRO A 22 27.67 -64.22 -8.00
C PRO A 22 26.32 -63.96 -8.73
N MET A 23 26.45 -63.53 -10.00
CA MET A 23 25.64 -63.80 -11.22
C MET A 23 24.13 -63.47 -11.27
N ALA A 24 23.76 -62.46 -12.08
CA ALA A 24 23.36 -62.65 -13.49
C ALA A 24 22.73 -61.37 -14.08
N SER A 25 23.49 -60.62 -14.89
CA SER A 25 22.94 -59.51 -15.70
C SER A 25 23.53 -59.56 -17.10
N ARG A 26 22.77 -60.08 -18.06
CA ARG A 26 22.86 -59.62 -19.46
C ARG A 26 21.91 -58.43 -19.58
N VAL A 27 22.44 -57.21 -19.59
CA VAL A 27 21.71 -56.07 -20.16
C VAL A 27 22.66 -55.38 -21.14
N PHE A 28 22.16 -55.22 -22.35
CA PHE A 28 22.80 -54.60 -23.49
C PHE A 28 23.33 -53.20 -23.17
N ILE A 29 24.56 -52.92 -23.59
CA ILE A 29 25.04 -51.57 -23.80
C ILE A 29 24.23 -50.99 -24.97
N GLN A 30 23.22 -50.19 -24.67
CA GLN A 30 22.70 -49.22 -25.63
C GLN A 30 23.45 -47.90 -25.42
N SER A 31 24.19 -47.52 -26.45
CA SER A 31 24.75 -46.20 -26.68
C SER A 31 23.70 -45.11 -26.45
N PHE A 32 23.94 -44.23 -25.47
CA PHE A 32 23.19 -42.98 -25.37
C PHE A 32 23.53 -42.10 -26.57
N PRO A 33 22.55 -41.59 -27.34
CA PRO A 33 22.81 -40.68 -28.43
C PRO A 33 23.34 -39.35 -27.86
N THR A 34 24.47 -38.89 -28.40
CA THR A 34 25.08 -37.58 -28.14
C THR A 34 24.22 -36.38 -28.58
N HIS A 35 22.94 -36.60 -28.89
CA HIS A 35 22.02 -35.59 -29.41
C HIS A 35 21.24 -34.81 -28.36
N ASN A 36 21.38 -35.13 -27.06
CA ASN A 36 20.67 -34.39 -26.00
C ASN A 36 21.56 -33.58 -25.06
N ILE A 37 22.89 -33.73 -25.10
CA ILE A 37 23.79 -32.93 -24.24
C ILE A 37 23.68 -31.44 -24.54
N TYR A 38 23.55 -31.04 -25.82
CA TYR A 38 23.35 -29.64 -26.19
C TYR A 38 21.99 -29.10 -25.74
N LYS A 39 20.93 -29.92 -25.75
CA LYS A 39 19.61 -29.51 -25.23
C LYS A 39 19.63 -29.33 -23.71
N TYR A 40 20.26 -30.25 -22.96
CA TYR A 40 20.39 -30.11 -21.52
C TYR A 40 21.35 -28.98 -21.11
N LEU A 41 22.39 -28.71 -21.89
CA LEU A 41 23.29 -27.58 -21.66
C LEU A 41 22.62 -26.24 -22.02
N ILE A 42 21.79 -26.19 -23.07
CA ILE A 42 20.98 -25.02 -23.41
C ILE A 42 19.88 -24.80 -22.38
N ILE A 43 19.23 -25.85 -21.85
CA ILE A 43 18.26 -25.73 -20.76
C ILE A 43 18.95 -25.28 -19.47
N LEU A 44 20.16 -25.78 -19.16
CA LEU A 44 20.95 -25.35 -18.01
C LEU A 44 21.46 -23.91 -18.18
N ILE A 45 21.86 -23.49 -19.38
CA ILE A 45 22.25 -22.11 -19.69
C ILE A 45 21.02 -21.19 -19.68
N MET A 46 19.87 -21.61 -20.23
CA MET A 46 18.61 -20.86 -20.13
C MET A 46 18.16 -20.73 -18.67
N LEU A 47 18.29 -21.78 -17.84
CA LEU A 47 18.03 -21.73 -16.40
C LEU A 47 19.04 -20.86 -15.63
N LEU A 48 20.27 -20.70 -16.13
CA LEU A 48 21.27 -19.77 -15.60
C LEU A 48 21.06 -18.31 -16.07
N PHE A 49 20.15 -18.07 -17.04
CA PHE A 49 19.80 -16.74 -17.57
C PHE A 49 18.32 -16.38 -17.40
N VAL A 50 17.52 -17.19 -16.68
CA VAL A 50 16.26 -16.70 -16.13
C VAL A 50 16.62 -15.76 -14.99
N ASN A 51 16.87 -14.49 -15.29
CA ASN A 51 16.67 -13.47 -14.29
C ASN A 51 15.19 -13.58 -13.91
N ALA A 52 14.90 -13.96 -12.67
CA ALA A 52 13.56 -13.76 -12.13
C ALA A 52 13.26 -12.27 -12.32
N VAL A 53 12.31 -11.97 -13.20
CA VAL A 53 11.80 -10.61 -13.35
C VAL A 53 10.95 -10.38 -12.12
N ASN A 54 11.58 -9.97 -11.03
CA ASN A 54 10.89 -9.57 -9.81
C ASN A 54 10.14 -8.27 -10.11
N ALA A 55 8.87 -8.21 -9.69
CA ALA A 55 8.10 -6.99 -9.84
C ALA A 55 8.77 -5.86 -9.03
N GLN A 56 8.63 -4.62 -9.50
CA GLN A 56 9.17 -3.44 -8.81
C GLN A 56 8.16 -2.97 -7.78
N ASN A 57 8.60 -2.72 -6.54
CA ASN A 57 7.74 -2.13 -5.52
C ASN A 57 7.30 -0.72 -5.95
N LEU A 58 6.01 -0.43 -5.85
CA LEU A 58 5.47 0.91 -6.05
C LEU A 58 5.75 1.77 -4.83
N MET A 59 6.48 2.87 -5.00
CA MET A 59 6.92 3.74 -3.91
C MET A 59 6.45 5.17 -4.13
N GLU A 60 6.38 5.93 -3.04
CA GLU A 60 5.91 7.31 -3.04
C GLU A 60 6.75 8.21 -3.94
N ASN A 61 6.09 9.15 -4.62
CA ASN A 61 6.72 10.14 -5.47
C ASN A 61 7.14 11.37 -4.65
N LEU A 62 8.33 11.33 -4.07
CA LEU A 62 8.81 12.37 -3.16
C LEU A 62 9.41 13.58 -3.89
N ASN A 63 9.22 14.76 -3.30
CA ASN A 63 9.97 15.96 -3.68
C ASN A 63 11.42 15.89 -3.16
N ARG A 64 12.26 16.88 -3.48
CA ARG A 64 13.70 16.81 -3.18
C ARG A 64 14.00 16.93 -1.67
N GLY A 65 13.00 17.25 -0.86
CA GLY A 65 13.08 17.30 0.60
C GLY A 65 14.11 18.30 1.07
N VAL A 66 14.35 19.40 0.34
CA VAL A 66 15.45 20.31 0.67
C VAL A 66 15.25 20.91 2.06
N VAL A 67 16.24 20.77 2.94
CA VAL A 67 16.25 21.40 4.27
C VAL A 67 17.49 22.27 4.43
N ALA A 68 17.30 23.47 4.96
CA ALA A 68 18.37 24.43 5.20
C ALA A 68 18.34 24.94 6.64
N VAL A 69 19.44 24.81 7.36
CA VAL A 69 19.54 25.13 8.80
C VAL A 69 20.70 26.09 9.05
N ARG A 70 20.42 27.20 9.74
CA ARG A 70 21.42 28.16 10.21
C ARG A 70 22.24 27.56 11.36
N THR A 71 23.50 27.22 11.12
CA THR A 71 24.40 26.62 12.13
C THR A 71 25.26 27.65 12.85
N SER A 72 25.54 28.79 12.21
CA SER A 72 26.21 29.94 12.82
C SER A 72 25.87 31.24 12.08
N ASN A 73 26.29 32.40 12.61
CA ASN A 73 26.07 33.71 11.98
C ASN A 73 26.63 33.81 10.54
N SER A 74 27.48 32.89 10.12
CA SER A 74 28.12 32.87 8.80
C SER A 74 28.00 31.54 8.07
N GLN A 75 27.15 30.61 8.51
CA GLN A 75 27.01 29.30 7.87
C GLN A 75 25.55 28.81 7.83
N VAL A 76 25.19 28.18 6.71
CA VAL A 76 23.96 27.42 6.54
C VAL A 76 24.32 26.01 6.10
N PHE A 77 23.86 25.01 6.84
CA PHE A 77 23.88 23.61 6.44
C PHE A 77 22.65 23.34 5.55
N VAL A 78 22.84 22.65 4.43
CA VAL A 78 21.75 22.26 3.52
C VAL A 78 21.89 20.78 3.21
N SER A 79 20.79 20.02 3.23
CA SER A 79 20.74 18.63 2.75
C SER A 79 19.48 18.37 1.92
N TRP A 80 19.50 17.31 1.12
CA TRP A 80 18.41 16.93 0.21
C TRP A 80 18.46 15.45 -0.16
N ARG A 81 17.36 14.93 -0.71
CA ARG A 81 17.21 13.51 -1.05
C ARG A 81 17.96 13.17 -2.33
N MET A 82 18.63 12.02 -2.34
CA MET A 82 18.89 11.28 -3.57
C MET A 82 17.74 10.29 -3.76
N PHE A 83 17.02 10.36 -4.88
CA PHE A 83 15.86 9.49 -5.12
C PHE A 83 16.30 8.10 -5.52
N GLY A 84 15.56 7.06 -5.13
CA GLY A 84 15.79 5.70 -5.60
C GLY A 84 15.78 5.54 -7.13
N THR A 85 15.17 6.47 -7.85
CA THR A 85 15.16 6.55 -9.32
C THR A 85 16.30 7.37 -9.93
N ASP A 86 17.04 8.14 -9.12
CA ASP A 86 18.21 8.88 -9.58
C ASP A 86 19.33 7.88 -9.98
N PRO A 87 20.07 8.12 -11.07
CA PRO A 87 21.22 7.29 -11.40
C PRO A 87 22.31 7.45 -10.33
N SER A 88 23.04 6.36 -10.03
CA SER A 88 24.07 6.34 -8.98
C SER A 88 25.18 7.39 -9.17
N ASN A 89 25.48 7.75 -10.42
CA ASN A 89 26.47 8.75 -10.79
C ASN A 89 25.94 10.20 -10.81
N ILE A 90 24.69 10.45 -10.39
CA ILE A 90 24.10 11.79 -10.35
C ILE A 90 24.96 12.76 -9.52
N ALA A 91 24.99 14.02 -9.95
CA ALA A 91 25.59 15.12 -9.22
C ALA A 91 24.57 16.23 -8.96
N PHE A 92 24.91 17.22 -8.14
CA PHE A 92 23.98 18.29 -7.77
C PHE A 92 24.64 19.66 -7.79
N ASN A 93 23.88 20.67 -8.21
CA ASN A 93 24.20 22.08 -8.00
C ASN A 93 23.24 22.67 -6.96
N LEU A 94 23.79 23.49 -6.06
CA LEU A 94 23.04 24.16 -5.02
C LEU A 94 22.93 25.65 -5.34
N TYR A 95 21.73 26.19 -5.19
CA TYR A 95 21.42 27.59 -5.44
C TYR A 95 20.88 28.24 -4.17
N ARG A 96 21.44 29.41 -3.81
CA ARG A 96 20.91 30.33 -2.82
C ARG A 96 20.24 31.49 -3.55
N GLY A 97 18.92 31.53 -3.56
CA GLY A 97 18.15 32.36 -4.50
C GLY A 97 18.56 32.03 -5.94
N SER A 98 19.02 33.02 -6.71
CA SER A 98 19.54 32.82 -8.06
C SER A 98 21.03 32.51 -8.13
N THR A 99 21.75 32.52 -7.01
CA THR A 99 23.21 32.36 -6.97
C THR A 99 23.59 30.90 -6.75
N LYS A 100 24.26 30.28 -7.71
CA LYS A 100 24.90 28.97 -7.53
C LYS A 100 26.04 29.08 -6.51
N VAL A 101 26.06 28.21 -5.49
CA VAL A 101 27.01 28.33 -4.36
C VAL A 101 28.19 27.36 -4.41
N ASN A 102 28.11 26.32 -5.24
CA ASN A 102 29.18 25.35 -5.48
C ASN A 102 29.87 25.62 -6.83
N ALA A 103 31.21 25.59 -6.86
CA ALA A 103 31.98 25.83 -8.09
C ALA A 103 31.91 24.64 -9.06
N THR A 104 31.91 23.41 -8.54
CA THR A 104 31.78 22.16 -9.30
C THR A 104 30.56 21.37 -8.78
N PRO A 105 29.85 20.59 -9.63
CA PRO A 105 28.77 19.73 -9.18
C PRO A 105 29.19 18.83 -8.01
N ILE A 106 28.32 18.72 -7.01
CA ILE A 106 28.53 17.92 -5.80
C ILE A 106 28.23 16.46 -6.14
N THR A 107 29.21 15.57 -5.99
CA THR A 107 29.11 14.17 -6.46
C THR A 107 29.18 13.14 -5.34
N ASN A 108 29.66 13.53 -4.16
CA ASN A 108 30.02 12.64 -3.05
C ASN A 108 29.08 12.73 -1.84
N SER A 109 28.09 13.61 -1.86
CA SER A 109 27.06 13.71 -0.82
C SER A 109 25.81 14.39 -1.37
N THR A 110 24.75 14.40 -0.57
CA THR A 110 23.57 15.24 -0.77
C THR A 110 23.40 16.24 0.36
N ASN A 111 24.52 16.80 0.81
CA ASN A 111 24.58 17.90 1.76
C ASN A 111 25.65 18.93 1.36
N TYR A 112 25.57 20.13 1.94
CA TYR A 112 26.52 21.20 1.69
C TYR A 112 26.51 22.23 2.82
N VAL A 113 27.66 22.86 3.09
CA VAL A 113 27.75 24.00 4.01
C VAL A 113 28.05 25.26 3.20
N ASP A 114 27.06 26.15 3.13
CA ASP A 114 27.21 27.47 2.52
C ASP A 114 27.73 28.49 3.54
N ASN A 115 28.92 29.04 3.28
CA ASN A 115 29.55 30.05 4.12
C ASN A 115 28.99 31.44 3.80
N THR A 116 27.87 31.78 4.43
CA THR A 116 27.13 33.02 4.20
C THR A 116 26.47 33.55 5.45
N SER A 117 26.39 34.87 5.58
CA SER A 117 25.57 35.55 6.60
C SER A 117 24.16 35.90 6.10
N THR A 118 23.86 35.69 4.82
CA THR A 118 22.55 36.01 4.23
C THR A 118 21.56 34.88 4.44
N ASN A 119 20.35 35.20 4.91
CA ASN A 119 19.20 34.30 4.84
C ASN A 119 18.50 34.49 3.49
N ALA A 120 18.49 33.45 2.67
CA ALA A 120 17.75 33.35 1.41
C ALA A 120 17.25 31.90 1.27
N SER A 121 16.34 31.64 0.35
CA SER A 121 15.89 30.27 0.08
C SER A 121 16.93 29.47 -0.71
N TYR A 122 16.94 28.16 -0.52
CA TYR A 122 17.82 27.22 -1.22
C TYR A 122 17.02 26.31 -2.15
N SER A 123 17.58 26.00 -3.32
CA SER A 123 17.05 24.96 -4.23
C SER A 123 18.21 24.16 -4.79
N VAL A 124 17.91 22.93 -5.18
CA VAL A 124 18.87 21.97 -5.73
C VAL A 124 18.53 21.68 -7.18
N ARG A 125 19.54 21.59 -8.03
CA ARG A 125 19.41 21.16 -9.42
C ARG A 125 20.22 19.89 -9.63
N PRO A 126 19.58 18.75 -9.95
CA PRO A 126 20.30 17.57 -10.34
C PRO A 126 21.13 17.81 -11.60
N VAL A 127 22.22 17.05 -11.76
CA VAL A 127 23.08 17.08 -12.93
C VAL A 127 23.25 15.64 -13.38
N ILE A 128 22.64 15.30 -14.53
CA ILE A 128 22.62 13.97 -15.10
C ILE A 128 23.37 14.03 -16.43
N ASN A 129 24.37 13.18 -16.62
CA ASN A 129 25.21 13.15 -17.82
C ASN A 129 25.79 14.53 -18.20
N GLY A 130 26.13 15.35 -17.19
CA GLY A 130 26.67 16.71 -17.39
C GLY A 130 25.62 17.78 -17.67
N VAL A 131 24.34 17.43 -17.78
CA VAL A 131 23.24 18.36 -18.03
C VAL A 131 22.52 18.69 -16.72
N GLU A 132 22.47 19.97 -16.37
CA GLU A 132 21.69 20.45 -15.22
C GLU A 132 20.19 20.35 -15.52
N GLN A 133 19.45 19.79 -14.55
CA GLN A 133 18.01 19.55 -14.61
C GLN A 133 17.22 20.70 -13.96
N ALA A 134 15.89 20.58 -13.95
CA ALA A 134 15.01 21.53 -13.30
C ALA A 134 15.36 21.73 -11.81
N ALA A 135 15.04 22.92 -11.30
CA ALA A 135 15.20 23.23 -9.88
C ALA A 135 14.15 22.51 -9.04
N SER A 136 14.57 22.04 -7.87
CA SER A 136 13.67 21.59 -6.81
C SER A 136 12.80 22.72 -6.28
N GLU A 137 11.89 22.35 -5.38
CA GLU A 137 11.25 23.28 -4.46
C GLU A 137 12.28 24.11 -3.67
N ALA A 138 11.86 25.31 -3.27
CA ALA A 138 12.73 26.24 -2.53
C ALA A 138 12.53 26.10 -1.02
N ALA A 139 13.61 25.87 -0.29
CA ALA A 139 13.62 25.72 1.15
C ALA A 139 14.06 27.00 1.87
N ASN A 140 13.26 27.47 2.82
CA ASN A 140 13.64 28.58 3.70
C ASN A 140 14.58 28.11 4.82
N VAL A 141 15.51 28.98 5.22
CA VAL A 141 16.48 28.67 6.29
C VAL A 141 15.79 28.64 7.66
N TRP A 142 15.92 27.52 8.36
CA TRP A 142 15.49 27.38 9.75
C TRP A 142 16.52 28.03 10.68
N GLY A 143 16.03 28.77 11.67
CA GLY A 143 16.88 29.41 12.69
C GLY A 143 17.39 28.45 13.78
N GLN A 144 16.87 27.23 13.80
CA GLN A 144 17.23 26.14 14.71
C GLN A 144 17.24 24.84 13.90
N ASN A 145 17.91 23.80 14.38
CA ASN A 145 17.91 22.49 13.72
C ASN A 145 16.61 21.69 13.93
N TYR A 146 15.51 22.37 14.22
CA TYR A 146 14.19 21.77 14.28
C TYR A 146 13.13 22.68 13.66
N LYS A 147 12.12 22.06 13.06
CA LYS A 147 10.87 22.70 12.63
C LYS A 147 9.80 22.44 13.68
N THR A 148 9.04 23.48 14.03
CA THR A 148 7.89 23.34 14.94
C THR A 148 6.61 23.20 14.13
N VAL A 149 5.84 22.15 14.41
CA VAL A 149 4.49 21.92 13.88
C VAL A 149 3.51 22.19 15.02
N ASN A 150 2.80 23.31 14.95
CA ASN A 150 1.81 23.65 15.98
C ASN A 150 0.58 22.75 15.85
N LEU A 151 0.12 22.21 16.98
CA LEU A 151 -0.99 21.28 17.01
C LEU A 151 -2.25 21.91 17.61
N GLN A 152 -3.41 21.43 17.18
CA GLN A 152 -4.68 21.75 17.80
C GLN A 152 -5.02 20.73 18.89
N ARG A 153 -4.40 20.88 20.06
CA ARG A 153 -4.60 19.95 21.18
C ARG A 153 -6.09 19.73 21.51
N PRO A 154 -6.61 18.49 21.48
CA PRO A 154 -7.99 18.22 21.90
C PRO A 154 -8.20 18.60 23.36
N PRO A 155 -9.40 19.12 23.71
CA PRO A 155 -9.72 19.41 25.11
C PRO A 155 -9.72 18.13 25.94
N GLY A 156 -9.28 18.23 27.20
CA GLY A 156 -9.43 17.15 28.17
C GLY A 156 -10.89 16.84 28.48
N GLY A 157 -11.12 15.79 29.28
CA GLY A 157 -12.48 15.35 29.63
C GLY A 157 -12.53 14.60 30.95
N ALA A 158 -13.66 13.93 31.20
CA ALA A 158 -13.85 13.08 32.36
C ALA A 158 -14.54 11.77 31.97
N THR A 159 -14.18 10.71 32.68
CA THR A 159 -14.81 9.39 32.63
C THR A 159 -15.25 9.00 34.05
N PRO A 160 -15.98 7.88 34.23
CA PRO A 160 -16.21 7.34 35.58
C PRO A 160 -14.91 7.04 36.37
N SER A 161 -13.77 6.89 35.68
CA SER A 161 -12.44 6.72 36.31
C SER A 161 -11.73 8.04 36.67
N GLY A 162 -12.34 9.20 36.41
CA GLY A 162 -11.78 10.53 36.70
C GLY A 162 -11.51 11.38 35.47
N SER A 163 -10.91 12.55 35.69
CA SER A 163 -10.53 13.50 34.65
C SER A 163 -9.27 13.07 33.90
N TYR A 164 -9.13 13.52 32.65
CA TYR A 164 -7.98 13.24 31.80
C TYR A 164 -7.66 14.42 30.88
N THR A 165 -6.42 14.46 30.39
CA THR A 165 -5.92 15.43 29.41
C THR A 165 -5.25 14.70 28.24
N TYR A 166 -4.87 15.38 27.17
CA TYR A 166 -4.22 14.76 26.00
C TYR A 166 -2.75 15.14 25.85
N SER A 167 -1.95 14.21 25.32
CA SER A 167 -0.61 14.45 24.79
C SER A 167 -0.48 13.88 23.36
N PRO A 168 0.22 14.55 22.43
CA PRO A 168 0.57 13.94 21.15
C PRO A 168 1.41 12.70 21.41
N ASN A 169 1.14 11.61 20.72
CA ASN A 169 1.74 10.30 20.98
C ASN A 169 2.31 9.74 19.66
N ASP A 170 2.24 8.43 19.44
CA ASP A 170 2.80 7.81 18.23
C ASP A 170 2.31 8.52 16.96
N CYS A 171 3.23 8.69 16.01
CA CYS A 171 2.97 9.29 14.71
C CYS A 171 3.32 8.32 13.59
N SER A 172 2.79 8.60 12.40
CA SER A 172 3.23 8.02 11.13
C SER A 172 3.17 9.09 10.05
N VAL A 173 3.59 8.77 8.83
CA VAL A 173 3.68 9.72 7.71
C VAL A 173 3.16 9.11 6.42
N GLY A 174 2.68 9.98 5.55
CA GLY A 174 2.28 9.69 4.17
C GLY A 174 2.10 11.00 3.43
N ASP A 175 2.32 11.00 2.13
CA ASP A 175 1.94 12.13 1.26
C ASP A 175 0.44 12.04 1.01
N LEU A 176 -0.36 12.87 1.70
CA LEU A 176 -1.81 12.73 1.73
C LEU A 176 -2.50 13.46 0.57
N ASP A 177 -1.79 14.35 -0.13
CA ASP A 177 -2.34 15.13 -1.25
C ASP A 177 -1.55 15.05 -2.56
N GLY A 178 -0.46 14.29 -2.60
CA GLY A 178 0.31 13.93 -3.78
C GLY A 178 1.32 15.01 -4.20
N ASP A 179 1.76 15.86 -3.27
CA ASP A 179 2.69 16.96 -3.54
C ASP A 179 4.18 16.61 -3.32
N GLY A 180 4.45 15.38 -2.87
CA GLY A 180 5.77 14.83 -2.58
C GLY A 180 6.35 15.25 -1.23
N GLU A 181 5.62 16.01 -0.40
CA GLU A 181 5.94 16.29 1.01
C GLU A 181 5.14 15.35 1.93
N TYR A 182 5.77 14.86 2.99
CA TYR A 182 5.05 14.07 3.98
C TYR A 182 4.18 14.95 4.89
N GLU A 183 2.93 14.56 5.07
CA GLU A 183 2.15 14.94 6.24
C GLU A 183 2.44 14.03 7.43
N ILE A 184 2.16 14.53 8.64
CA ILE A 184 2.26 13.75 9.87
C ILE A 184 0.86 13.40 10.37
N ILE A 185 0.61 12.10 10.55
CA ILE A 185 -0.55 11.59 11.29
C ILE A 185 -0.18 11.49 12.76
N VAL A 186 -0.98 12.13 13.63
CA VAL A 186 -0.73 12.22 15.08
C VAL A 186 -1.82 11.48 15.84
N LYS A 187 -1.45 10.43 16.59
CA LYS A 187 -2.32 9.83 17.60
C LYS A 187 -2.31 10.68 18.87
N TRP A 188 -3.48 11.04 19.38
CA TRP A 188 -3.61 11.68 20.69
C TRP A 188 -3.93 10.65 21.75
N ASP A 189 -3.06 10.55 22.75
CA ASP A 189 -3.24 9.64 23.89
C ASP A 189 -3.83 10.39 25.10
N PRO A 190 -4.97 9.94 25.65
CA PRO A 190 -5.50 10.50 26.87
C PRO A 190 -4.66 10.02 28.07
N SER A 191 -4.45 10.88 29.06
CA SER A 191 -3.63 10.61 30.25
C SER A 191 -4.12 9.47 31.14
N ASN A 192 -5.29 8.91 30.83
CA ASN A 192 -5.86 7.74 31.48
C ASN A 192 -5.95 6.52 30.53
N SER A 193 -5.15 6.46 29.46
CA SER A 193 -4.94 5.26 28.64
C SER A 193 -4.50 4.07 29.51
N LYS A 194 -4.64 2.85 28.97
CA LYS A 194 -4.49 1.60 29.74
C LYS A 194 -3.67 0.57 28.98
N ASP A 195 -2.80 -0.13 29.69
CA ASP A 195 -2.41 -1.46 29.24
C ASP A 195 -3.60 -2.42 29.34
N ASN A 196 -3.61 -3.48 28.52
CA ASN A 196 -4.66 -4.49 28.48
C ASN A 196 -4.88 -5.22 29.80
N SER A 197 -3.86 -5.31 30.66
CA SER A 197 -3.99 -5.90 32.01
C SER A 197 -4.75 -5.01 32.98
N GLN A 198 -4.92 -3.72 32.67
CA GLN A 198 -5.45 -2.72 33.59
C GLN A 198 -6.90 -2.41 33.27
N SER A 199 -7.78 -2.54 34.28
CA SER A 199 -9.14 -2.02 34.22
C SER A 199 -9.18 -0.49 34.35
N GLY A 200 -10.30 0.11 33.94
CA GLY A 200 -10.58 1.54 34.00
C GLY A 200 -11.05 2.08 32.66
N TYR A 201 -11.91 3.09 32.69
CA TYR A 201 -12.33 3.82 31.50
C TYR A 201 -11.17 4.66 30.95
N THR A 202 -11.14 4.84 29.64
CA THR A 202 -10.19 5.72 28.95
C THR A 202 -10.94 6.88 28.31
N GLY A 203 -10.24 8.00 28.10
CA GLY A 203 -10.66 8.99 27.12
C GLY A 203 -10.72 8.38 25.71
N LYS A 204 -11.28 9.14 24.77
CA LYS A 204 -11.31 8.80 23.35
C LYS A 204 -9.90 8.83 22.76
N VAL A 205 -9.70 8.14 21.65
CA VAL A 205 -8.50 8.27 20.81
C VAL A 205 -8.83 9.19 19.65
N PHE A 206 -7.93 10.10 19.32
CA PHE A 206 -8.03 10.93 18.12
C PHE A 206 -6.85 10.67 17.19
N LEU A 207 -7.09 10.69 15.88
CA LEU A 207 -6.07 10.77 14.86
C LEU A 207 -6.22 12.11 14.14
N ASP A 208 -5.14 12.88 14.06
CA ASP A 208 -5.10 14.12 13.27
C ASP A 208 -4.12 13.98 12.11
N ALA A 209 -4.35 14.71 11.02
CA ALA A 209 -3.34 14.94 9.98
C ALA A 209 -2.87 16.39 9.97
N TYR A 210 -1.56 16.60 9.86
CA TYR A 210 -0.96 17.93 9.74
C TYR A 210 0.06 17.98 8.60
N LYS A 211 0.00 19.05 7.78
CA LYS A 211 1.15 19.46 6.96
C LYS A 211 2.29 19.93 7.85
N LEU A 212 3.53 19.86 7.38
CA LEU A 212 4.69 20.30 8.16
C LEU A 212 4.67 21.80 8.50
N ASN A 213 3.86 22.59 7.79
CA ASN A 213 3.65 24.02 8.11
C ASN A 213 2.71 24.26 9.32
N GLY A 214 2.13 23.21 9.92
CA GLY A 214 1.20 23.30 11.06
C GLY A 214 -0.28 23.40 10.68
N THR A 215 -0.61 23.31 9.39
CA THR A 215 -2.00 23.23 8.92
C THR A 215 -2.59 21.88 9.32
N GLN A 216 -3.62 21.88 10.17
CA GLN A 216 -4.41 20.67 10.43
C GLN A 216 -5.34 20.43 9.25
N LEU A 217 -5.27 19.25 8.63
CA LEU A 217 -6.17 18.85 7.56
C LEU A 217 -7.51 18.34 8.12
N TRP A 218 -7.46 17.46 9.13
CA TRP A 218 -8.64 16.85 9.74
C TRP A 218 -8.35 16.25 11.12
N ARG A 219 -9.43 15.79 11.78
CA ARG A 219 -9.41 14.95 12.98
C ARG A 219 -10.44 13.83 12.86
N VAL A 220 -10.02 12.59 13.04
CA VAL A 220 -10.87 11.43 13.29
C VAL A 220 -11.00 11.21 14.80
N ASP A 221 -12.23 11.08 15.29
CA ASP A 221 -12.56 10.70 16.68
C ASP A 221 -12.96 9.22 16.69
N LEU A 222 -12.11 8.34 17.24
CA LEU A 222 -12.39 6.90 17.24
C LEU A 222 -13.56 6.50 18.16
N GLY A 223 -14.10 7.44 18.93
CA GLY A 223 -15.28 7.24 19.75
C GLY A 223 -14.98 6.49 21.05
N TRP A 224 -16.05 6.17 21.78
CA TRP A 224 -15.93 5.52 23.09
C TRP A 224 -15.70 4.01 23.01
N ASN A 225 -16.00 3.40 21.85
CA ASN A 225 -15.91 1.96 21.64
C ASN A 225 -14.54 1.50 21.13
N ILE A 226 -13.57 2.43 21.04
CA ILE A 226 -12.15 2.12 20.88
C ILE A 226 -11.43 2.56 22.15
N ARG A 227 -10.88 1.59 22.87
CA ARG A 227 -10.15 1.84 24.13
C ARG A 227 -8.75 2.41 23.84
N ALA A 228 -8.30 3.35 24.66
CA ALA A 228 -6.98 3.97 24.49
C ALA A 228 -5.86 3.19 25.18
N GLY A 229 -4.77 2.95 24.46
CA GLY A 229 -3.56 2.30 24.95
C GLY A 229 -2.71 1.76 23.80
N ALA A 230 -1.46 1.39 24.11
CA ALA A 230 -0.46 0.97 23.11
C ALA A 230 -0.91 -0.21 22.23
N HIS A 231 -1.71 -1.14 22.78
CA HIS A 231 -2.05 -2.39 22.10
C HIS A 231 -3.40 -2.36 21.37
N TYR A 232 -4.11 -1.22 21.36
CA TYR A 232 -5.44 -1.10 20.75
C TYR A 232 -5.39 -0.56 19.31
N THR A 233 -5.21 0.75 19.16
CA THR A 233 -5.22 1.40 17.85
C THR A 233 -3.85 1.32 17.21
N GLN A 234 -3.75 0.49 16.17
CA GLN A 234 -2.63 0.44 15.24
C GLN A 234 -3.12 1.07 13.94
N PHE A 235 -2.51 2.17 13.50
CA PHE A 235 -2.96 2.94 12.34
C PHE A 235 -1.89 2.93 11.25
N MET A 236 -2.24 2.40 10.09
CA MET A 236 -1.33 2.31 8.94
C MET A 236 -1.54 3.49 8.03
N VAL A 237 -0.45 4.12 7.57
CA VAL A 237 -0.46 5.27 6.68
C VAL A 237 0.38 4.94 5.45
N TYR A 238 -0.29 4.78 4.32
CA TYR A 238 0.31 4.33 3.07
C TYR A 238 -0.65 4.59 1.91
N ASP A 239 -0.11 4.73 0.71
CA ASP A 239 -0.88 4.74 -0.54
C ASP A 239 -1.20 3.30 -0.94
N PHE A 240 -2.38 2.82 -0.54
CA PHE A 240 -2.75 1.41 -0.68
C PHE A 240 -3.33 1.07 -2.04
N ASP A 241 -4.02 2.00 -2.70
CA ASP A 241 -4.54 1.77 -4.05
C ASP A 241 -3.65 2.34 -5.17
N SER A 242 -2.49 2.91 -4.80
CA SER A 242 -1.45 3.39 -5.70
C SER A 242 -1.93 4.53 -6.59
N ASP A 243 -2.69 5.48 -6.02
CA ASP A 243 -3.17 6.68 -6.70
C ASP A 243 -2.24 7.91 -6.51
N GLY A 244 -1.15 7.74 -5.74
CA GLY A 244 -0.16 8.73 -5.40
C GLY A 244 -0.46 9.50 -4.12
N LYS A 245 -1.49 9.11 -3.37
CA LYS A 245 -1.87 9.72 -2.10
C LYS A 245 -2.04 8.63 -1.07
N ALA A 246 -1.54 8.86 0.14
CA ALA A 246 -1.66 7.90 1.21
C ALA A 246 -3.05 7.93 1.86
N GLU A 247 -3.61 6.76 2.16
CA GLU A 247 -4.76 6.60 3.05
C GLU A 247 -4.31 6.38 4.50
N VAL A 248 -5.28 6.44 5.41
CA VAL A 248 -5.11 5.98 6.79
C VAL A 248 -6.05 4.80 7.05
N VAL A 249 -5.51 3.67 7.52
CA VAL A 249 -6.29 2.47 7.82
C VAL A 249 -6.14 2.08 9.28
N CYS A 250 -7.24 1.90 10.00
CA CYS A 250 -7.20 1.40 11.37
C CYS A 250 -8.50 0.70 11.79
N LYS A 251 -8.45 0.02 12.94
CA LYS A 251 -9.63 -0.55 13.58
C LYS A 251 -10.54 0.57 14.11
N THR A 252 -11.82 0.50 13.76
CA THR A 252 -12.87 1.43 14.18
C THR A 252 -14.03 0.68 14.82
N ALA A 253 -15.03 1.42 15.32
CA ALA A 253 -16.19 0.85 15.98
C ALA A 253 -17.42 1.75 15.77
N ASP A 254 -18.57 1.30 16.26
CA ASP A 254 -19.76 2.15 16.35
C ASP A 254 -19.42 3.46 17.09
N GLY A 255 -19.80 4.59 16.51
CA GLY A 255 -19.56 5.91 17.11
C GLY A 255 -18.18 6.52 16.82
N THR A 256 -17.36 5.88 15.98
CA THR A 256 -16.21 6.55 15.36
C THR A 256 -16.73 7.65 14.41
N THR A 257 -16.20 8.86 14.54
CA THR A 257 -16.51 10.00 13.67
C THR A 257 -15.31 10.31 12.77
N ASP A 258 -15.51 10.31 11.46
CA ASP A 258 -14.48 10.58 10.47
C ASP A 258 -14.10 12.07 10.41
N GLY A 259 -13.10 12.41 9.57
CA GLY A 259 -12.59 13.76 9.39
C GLY A 259 -13.59 14.79 8.84
N GLN A 260 -14.70 14.33 8.27
CA GLN A 260 -15.79 15.16 7.77
C GLN A 260 -16.99 15.24 8.73
N GLY A 261 -16.94 14.52 9.85
CA GLY A 261 -18.02 14.50 10.85
C GLY A 261 -19.03 13.37 10.64
N ASN A 262 -18.82 12.46 9.70
CA ASN A 262 -19.70 11.31 9.49
C ASN A 262 -19.43 10.24 10.56
N VAL A 263 -20.48 9.65 11.12
CA VAL A 263 -20.35 8.61 12.14
C VAL A 263 -20.47 7.23 11.52
N ILE A 264 -19.50 6.37 11.82
CA ILE A 264 -19.45 4.96 11.43
C ILE A 264 -20.31 4.15 12.40
N GLY A 265 -21.20 3.32 11.87
CA GLY A 265 -22.06 2.44 12.64
C GLY A 265 -23.09 3.20 13.48
N ASN A 266 -23.37 2.73 14.69
CA ASN A 266 -24.38 3.32 15.57
C ASN A 266 -23.80 4.45 16.46
N PRO A 267 -24.18 5.73 16.25
CA PRO A 267 -23.65 6.86 17.04
C PRO A 267 -23.99 6.80 18.54
N SER A 268 -25.01 6.03 18.93
CA SER A 268 -25.49 5.94 20.32
C SER A 268 -25.03 4.67 21.04
N ALA A 269 -24.27 3.79 20.38
CA ALA A 269 -23.82 2.55 21.01
C ALA A 269 -22.72 2.82 22.05
N ASP A 270 -22.84 2.19 23.21
CA ASP A 270 -21.82 2.19 24.25
C ASP A 270 -21.58 0.73 24.68
N TRP A 271 -20.49 0.17 24.15
CA TRP A 271 -20.08 -1.21 24.36
C TRP A 271 -19.06 -1.35 25.49
N ARG A 272 -18.79 -0.26 26.24
CA ARG A 272 -17.89 -0.29 27.38
C ARG A 272 -18.55 -1.00 28.55
N ASN A 273 -17.88 -2.00 29.11
CA ASN A 273 -18.32 -2.63 30.34
C ASN A 273 -17.97 -1.78 31.58
N SER A 274 -18.41 -2.22 32.77
CA SER A 274 -18.17 -1.51 34.03
C SER A 274 -16.68 -1.34 34.40
N SER A 275 -15.80 -2.14 33.78
CA SER A 275 -14.35 -2.08 33.93
C SER A 275 -13.66 -1.28 32.82
N GLY A 276 -14.43 -0.64 31.93
CA GLY A 276 -13.94 0.21 30.85
C GLY A 276 -13.35 -0.52 29.65
N TYR A 277 -13.55 -1.84 29.53
CA TYR A 277 -13.18 -2.62 28.33
C TYR A 277 -14.31 -2.65 27.32
N VAL A 278 -13.99 -2.86 26.04
CA VAL A 278 -14.97 -3.00 24.95
C VAL A 278 -14.89 -4.41 24.37
N LEU A 279 -15.58 -5.34 25.02
CA LEU A 279 -15.49 -6.79 24.76
C LEU A 279 -16.71 -7.36 24.04
N ASP A 280 -17.64 -6.50 23.64
CA ASP A 280 -18.84 -6.82 22.89
C ASP A 280 -19.05 -5.77 21.80
N GLY A 281 -20.06 -5.95 20.97
CA GLY A 281 -20.43 -5.07 19.87
C GLY A 281 -19.61 -5.29 18.60
N PRO A 282 -20.04 -4.68 17.48
CA PRO A 282 -19.33 -4.73 16.21
C PRO A 282 -17.91 -4.14 16.29
N GLU A 283 -17.02 -4.66 15.46
CA GLU A 283 -15.68 -4.12 15.26
C GLU A 283 -15.46 -3.99 13.75
N TYR A 284 -14.86 -2.87 13.34
CA TYR A 284 -14.70 -2.55 11.93
C TYR A 284 -13.24 -2.30 11.57
N LEU A 285 -12.91 -2.46 10.30
CA LEU A 285 -11.69 -1.96 9.67
C LEU A 285 -12.13 -0.90 8.67
N THR A 286 -11.58 0.32 8.80
CA THR A 286 -11.95 1.44 7.94
C THR A 286 -10.72 1.99 7.22
N VAL A 287 -10.86 2.25 5.93
CA VAL A 287 -9.96 3.11 5.15
C VAL A 287 -10.50 4.53 5.20
N PHE A 288 -9.64 5.45 5.59
CA PHE A 288 -9.89 6.88 5.58
C PHE A 288 -9.08 7.53 4.47
N ASN A 289 -9.71 8.43 3.73
CA ASN A 289 -9.03 9.26 2.75
C ASN A 289 -7.96 10.11 3.44
N GLY A 290 -6.72 10.09 2.95
CA GLY A 290 -5.61 10.81 3.58
C GLY A 290 -5.81 12.31 3.66
N GLN A 291 -6.32 12.94 2.60
CA GLN A 291 -6.44 14.39 2.53
C GLN A 291 -7.56 14.94 3.43
N THR A 292 -8.65 14.19 3.60
CA THR A 292 -9.89 14.68 4.23
C THR A 292 -10.26 13.96 5.52
N GLY A 293 -9.67 12.80 5.78
CA GLY A 293 -10.03 11.92 6.89
C GLY A 293 -11.42 11.28 6.73
N ALA A 294 -12.07 11.41 5.56
CA ALA A 294 -13.39 10.83 5.30
C ALA A 294 -13.31 9.30 5.23
N ALA A 295 -14.27 8.60 5.82
CA ALA A 295 -14.33 7.14 5.69
C ALA A 295 -14.70 6.75 4.25
N MET A 296 -13.81 6.02 3.57
CA MET A 296 -13.99 5.58 2.17
C MET A 296 -14.66 4.21 2.09
N HIS A 297 -14.17 3.26 2.87
CA HIS A 297 -14.74 1.91 2.93
C HIS A 297 -14.56 1.32 4.32
N THR A 298 -15.61 0.67 4.81
CA THR A 298 -15.64 0.03 6.13
C THR A 298 -16.15 -1.38 6.02
N VAL A 299 -15.39 -2.33 6.55
CA VAL A 299 -15.74 -3.75 6.62
C VAL A 299 -15.68 -4.23 8.06
N ASN A 300 -16.22 -5.42 8.34
CA ASN A 300 -16.02 -6.04 9.65
C ASN A 300 -14.53 -6.31 9.87
N TYR A 301 -14.03 -6.01 11.07
CA TYR A 301 -12.64 -6.23 11.42
C TYR A 301 -12.31 -7.73 11.41
N LEU A 302 -11.36 -8.13 10.57
CA LEU A 302 -10.67 -9.40 10.71
C LEU A 302 -9.25 -9.11 11.18
N PRO A 303 -8.75 -9.81 12.22
CA PRO A 303 -9.38 -10.95 12.90
C PRO A 303 -10.54 -10.59 13.87
N GLY A 304 -11.70 -11.22 13.69
CA GLY A 304 -12.87 -10.97 14.53
C GLY A 304 -12.70 -11.44 15.97
N ARG A 305 -13.42 -10.81 16.92
CA ARG A 305 -13.30 -11.09 18.36
C ARG A 305 -13.64 -12.53 18.72
N GLY A 306 -14.79 -13.04 18.27
CA GLY A 306 -15.34 -14.30 18.77
C GLY A 306 -15.54 -14.29 20.29
N ASN A 307 -15.43 -15.46 20.92
CA ASN A 307 -15.46 -15.55 22.38
C ASN A 307 -14.12 -15.09 22.98
N VAL A 308 -14.15 -14.09 23.86
CA VAL A 308 -12.98 -13.54 24.57
C VAL A 308 -12.10 -14.63 25.19
N CYS A 309 -12.71 -15.63 25.84
CA CYS A 309 -11.98 -16.72 26.50
C CYS A 309 -11.12 -17.56 25.54
N ASN A 310 -11.45 -17.60 24.24
CA ASN A 310 -10.69 -18.36 23.25
C ASN A 310 -9.29 -17.76 22.99
N TRP A 311 -9.05 -16.53 23.45
CA TRP A 311 -7.75 -15.88 23.40
C TRP A 311 -6.90 -16.19 24.64
N GLY A 312 -7.36 -17.04 25.57
CA GLY A 312 -6.58 -17.53 26.70
C GLY A 312 -6.78 -16.77 28.01
N ASP A 313 -7.65 -15.76 28.04
CA ASP A 313 -8.23 -15.20 29.26
C ASP A 313 -9.65 -14.68 28.98
N CYS A 314 -10.48 -14.58 30.01
CA CYS A 314 -11.89 -14.18 29.88
C CYS A 314 -12.16 -12.72 30.26
N TYR A 315 -11.13 -11.96 30.67
CA TYR A 315 -11.32 -10.59 31.16
C TYR A 315 -10.95 -9.51 30.13
N GLY A 316 -10.36 -9.89 28.99
CA GLY A 316 -10.18 -8.98 27.85
C GLY A 316 -8.73 -8.59 27.54
N ASN A 317 -7.72 -9.26 28.09
CA ASN A 317 -6.33 -8.87 27.86
C ASN A 317 -5.82 -9.38 26.51
N ARG A 318 -5.70 -10.70 26.35
CA ARG A 318 -5.08 -11.32 25.15
C ARG A 318 -5.88 -11.11 23.88
N VAL A 319 -7.20 -10.96 24.00
CA VAL A 319 -8.08 -10.71 22.85
C VAL A 319 -7.76 -9.37 22.20
N ASP A 320 -7.44 -8.32 22.97
CA ASP A 320 -7.26 -6.97 22.42
C ASP A 320 -5.78 -6.62 22.21
N ARG A 321 -4.98 -7.62 21.86
CA ARG A 321 -3.58 -7.46 21.48
C ARG A 321 -3.47 -7.33 19.97
N PHE A 322 -3.46 -6.11 19.46
CA PHE A 322 -3.45 -5.85 18.02
C PHE A 322 -2.08 -5.40 17.54
N LEU A 323 -1.69 -5.81 16.33
CA LEU A 323 -0.58 -5.22 15.58
C LEU A 323 -1.06 -4.83 14.17
N GLY A 324 -0.37 -3.87 13.57
CA GLY A 324 -0.61 -3.42 12.20
C GLY A 324 0.70 -3.32 11.42
N GLY A 325 0.64 -3.62 10.12
CA GLY A 325 1.76 -3.45 9.20
C GLY A 325 1.30 -3.30 7.76
N ILE A 326 2.27 -3.21 6.87
CA ILE A 326 2.11 -3.14 5.42
C ILE A 326 3.19 -4.03 4.79
N ALA A 327 2.83 -4.73 3.74
CA ALA A 327 3.73 -5.68 3.09
C ALA A 327 3.44 -5.76 1.60
N TYR A 328 4.49 -5.84 0.78
CA TYR A 328 4.39 -6.08 -0.65
C TYR A 328 4.22 -7.57 -0.93
N LEU A 329 3.04 -8.11 -0.60
CA LEU A 329 2.74 -9.56 -0.68
C LEU A 329 2.67 -10.10 -2.12
N ASP A 330 2.59 -9.24 -3.13
CA ASP A 330 2.71 -9.60 -4.55
C ASP A 330 4.05 -9.13 -5.17
N GLY A 331 4.91 -8.50 -4.36
CA GLY A 331 6.17 -7.90 -4.77
C GLY A 331 6.05 -6.56 -5.46
N ARG A 332 4.86 -5.93 -5.49
CA ARG A 332 4.60 -4.68 -6.22
C ARG A 332 3.72 -3.69 -5.48
N ASN A 333 2.54 -4.11 -5.04
CA ASN A 333 1.55 -3.24 -4.40
C ASN A 333 1.54 -3.47 -2.88
N PRO A 334 1.34 -2.41 -2.08
CA PRO A 334 1.27 -2.54 -0.64
C PRO A 334 -0.06 -3.17 -0.19
N SER A 335 0.01 -4.29 0.53
CA SER A 335 -1.12 -4.87 1.26
C SER A 335 -1.15 -4.39 2.72
N ILE A 336 -2.34 -4.29 3.30
CA ILE A 336 -2.56 -3.98 4.72
C ILE A 336 -2.49 -5.26 5.54
N ILE A 337 -1.73 -5.24 6.63
CA ILE A 337 -1.63 -6.35 7.59
C ILE A 337 -2.25 -5.95 8.91
N MET A 338 -3.29 -6.67 9.35
CA MET A 338 -3.90 -6.48 10.67
C MET A 338 -3.82 -7.80 11.45
N SER A 339 -3.33 -7.75 12.69
CA SER A 339 -3.26 -8.94 13.53
C SER A 339 -4.00 -8.79 14.85
N ARG A 340 -4.35 -9.93 15.44
CA ARG A 340 -4.93 -10.04 16.77
C ARG A 340 -4.36 -11.25 17.49
N GLY A 341 -3.93 -11.04 18.72
CA GLY A 341 -3.35 -12.06 19.59
C GLY A 341 -1.91 -12.44 19.23
N TYR A 342 -1.13 -12.75 20.25
CA TYR A 342 0.23 -13.28 20.11
C TYR A 342 0.72 -14.12 21.29
N TYR A 343 0.12 -13.98 22.48
CA TYR A 343 0.46 -14.82 23.65
C TYR A 343 -0.04 -16.26 23.56
N THR A 344 -1.12 -16.50 22.81
CA THR A 344 -1.80 -17.80 22.69
C THR A 344 -2.25 -17.96 21.24
N ARG A 345 -3.55 -17.78 20.95
CA ARG A 345 -4.05 -17.67 19.58
C ARG A 345 -3.45 -16.44 18.93
N SER A 346 -2.92 -16.60 17.73
CA SER A 346 -2.45 -15.52 16.87
C SER A 346 -3.20 -15.60 15.55
N VAL A 347 -3.71 -14.47 15.09
CA VAL A 347 -4.36 -14.37 13.79
C VAL A 347 -3.79 -13.16 13.04
N ILE A 348 -3.42 -13.35 11.78
CA ILE A 348 -2.90 -12.31 10.90
C ILE A 348 -3.79 -12.30 9.65
N ALA A 349 -4.36 -11.15 9.33
CA ALA A 349 -5.20 -10.95 8.16
C ALA A 349 -4.53 -9.95 7.22
N ALA A 350 -4.35 -10.37 5.97
CA ALA A 350 -3.91 -9.50 4.90
C ALA A 350 -5.11 -8.97 4.10
N TRP A 351 -5.02 -7.72 3.68
CA TRP A 351 -6.04 -7.03 2.90
C TRP A 351 -5.41 -6.23 1.78
N ASP A 352 -6.11 -6.17 0.66
CA ASP A 352 -5.79 -5.29 -0.45
C ASP A 352 -6.87 -4.19 -0.51
N TYR A 353 -6.45 -2.95 -0.73
CA TYR A 353 -7.36 -1.84 -1.02
C TYR A 353 -7.13 -1.42 -2.47
N SER A 354 -8.17 -1.52 -3.29
CA SER A 354 -8.10 -1.08 -4.69
C SER A 354 -9.49 -0.75 -5.20
N ASN A 355 -9.58 0.22 -6.11
CA ASN A 355 -10.85 0.66 -6.70
C ASN A 355 -11.90 1.01 -5.64
N GLY A 356 -11.48 1.65 -4.54
CA GLY A 356 -12.35 2.02 -3.43
C GLY A 356 -12.85 0.86 -2.55
N GLN A 357 -12.28 -0.35 -2.67
CA GLN A 357 -12.75 -1.53 -1.93
C GLN A 357 -11.63 -2.22 -1.16
N LEU A 358 -11.91 -2.53 0.12
CA LEU A 358 -11.12 -3.45 0.93
C LEU A 358 -11.53 -4.89 0.63
N ARG A 359 -10.56 -5.73 0.29
CA ARG A 359 -10.75 -7.17 0.08
C ARG A 359 -9.74 -7.94 0.89
N SER A 360 -10.21 -8.96 1.62
CA SER A 360 -9.28 -9.84 2.35
C SER A 360 -8.53 -10.70 1.34
N ARG A 361 -7.21 -10.71 1.46
CA ARG A 361 -6.31 -11.51 0.63
C ARG A 361 -6.16 -12.91 1.20
N TRP A 362 -5.83 -13.01 2.49
CA TRP A 362 -5.76 -14.26 3.23
C TRP A 362 -5.86 -14.02 4.74
N VAL A 363 -6.13 -15.09 5.50
CA VAL A 363 -6.13 -15.09 6.97
C VAL A 363 -5.35 -16.30 7.48
N PHE A 364 -4.29 -16.02 8.22
CA PHE A 364 -3.53 -17.00 9.00
C PHE A 364 -4.12 -17.09 10.41
N ASP A 365 -4.48 -18.28 10.89
CA ASP A 365 -5.04 -18.49 12.24
C ASP A 365 -4.45 -19.73 12.90
N THR A 366 -3.82 -19.56 14.06
CA THR A 366 -3.22 -20.67 14.83
C THR A 366 -4.25 -21.70 15.31
N ASN A 367 -5.52 -21.32 15.43
CA ASN A 367 -6.58 -22.26 15.78
C ASN A 367 -7.12 -23.04 14.57
N ASN A 368 -6.71 -22.70 13.35
CA ASN A 368 -7.13 -23.36 12.12
C ASN A 368 -5.93 -23.84 11.28
N GLY A 369 -5.25 -24.89 11.77
CA GLY A 369 -4.18 -25.58 11.03
C GLY A 369 -2.74 -25.20 11.41
N TRP A 370 -2.54 -24.17 12.25
CA TRP A 370 -1.20 -23.64 12.59
C TRP A 370 -0.91 -23.59 14.10
N SER A 371 -1.33 -24.61 14.86
CA SER A 371 -1.30 -24.57 16.33
C SER A 371 0.09 -24.42 16.95
N ASN A 372 1.15 -24.85 16.27
CA ASN A 372 2.54 -24.70 16.71
C ASN A 372 3.06 -23.24 16.63
N TYR A 373 2.37 -22.37 15.88
CA TYR A 373 2.67 -20.94 15.75
C TYR A 373 2.02 -20.10 16.86
N ALA A 374 1.19 -20.71 17.72
CA ALA A 374 0.60 -20.05 18.87
C ALA A 374 1.67 -19.59 19.88
N GLY A 375 1.49 -18.42 20.49
CA GLY A 375 2.38 -17.92 21.55
C GLY A 375 3.76 -17.47 21.05
N LYS A 376 3.85 -16.94 19.82
CA LYS A 376 5.13 -16.58 19.18
C LYS A 376 5.28 -15.11 18.83
N GLY A 377 4.19 -14.36 18.70
CA GLY A 377 4.27 -12.95 18.32
C GLY A 377 4.90 -12.09 19.41
N ASN A 378 5.48 -10.97 19.02
CA ASN A 378 6.00 -9.95 19.93
C ASN A 378 4.96 -8.83 20.12
N HIS A 379 5.33 -7.80 20.87
CA HIS A 379 4.62 -6.51 20.87
C HIS A 379 4.89 -5.65 19.62
N GLN A 380 5.51 -6.22 18.60
CA GLN A 380 5.64 -5.66 17.26
C GLN A 380 5.65 -6.79 16.21
N LEU A 381 5.67 -6.38 14.95
CA LEU A 381 6.03 -7.22 13.81
C LEU A 381 7.13 -6.52 13.00
N SER A 382 7.73 -7.24 12.07
CA SER A 382 8.52 -6.67 10.99
C SER A 382 8.10 -7.30 9.68
N VAL A 383 8.45 -6.64 8.58
CA VAL A 383 8.12 -7.06 7.22
C VAL A 383 9.39 -7.00 6.39
N ALA A 384 9.69 -8.08 5.69
CA ALA A 384 10.87 -8.17 4.82
C ALA A 384 10.74 -9.37 3.88
N ASP A 385 11.27 -9.26 2.67
CA ASP A 385 11.60 -10.38 1.78
C ASP A 385 12.77 -11.18 2.38
N VAL A 386 12.45 -12.15 3.25
CA VAL A 386 13.47 -12.98 3.93
C VAL A 386 13.91 -14.15 3.06
N ASP A 387 13.11 -14.44 2.04
CA ASP A 387 13.14 -15.62 1.20
C ASP A 387 13.83 -15.38 -0.17
N PHE A 388 13.91 -14.10 -0.54
CA PHE A 388 14.47 -13.52 -1.78
C PHE A 388 13.68 -13.86 -3.04
N ASP A 389 12.36 -13.98 -2.93
CA ASP A 389 11.46 -14.17 -4.07
C ASP A 389 10.85 -12.85 -4.59
N GLY A 390 11.23 -11.72 -3.97
CA GLY A 390 10.75 -10.38 -4.30
C GLY A 390 9.46 -9.98 -3.60
N ARG A 391 8.97 -10.78 -2.64
CA ARG A 391 7.74 -10.52 -1.88
C ARG A 391 8.05 -10.45 -0.40
N ASP A 392 7.21 -9.73 0.32
CA ASP A 392 7.43 -9.53 1.75
C ASP A 392 6.79 -10.64 2.59
N GLU A 393 7.57 -11.19 3.54
CA GLU A 393 7.07 -12.03 4.63
C GLU A 393 6.77 -11.20 5.88
N ILE A 394 5.92 -11.76 6.75
CA ILE A 394 5.60 -11.19 8.06
C ILE A 394 6.44 -11.88 9.13
N VAL A 395 7.49 -11.19 9.59
CA VAL A 395 8.28 -11.63 10.76
C VAL A 395 7.53 -11.24 12.02
N TYR A 396 6.86 -12.21 12.63
CA TYR A 396 5.93 -12.01 13.75
C TYR A 396 6.55 -12.52 15.05
N GLY A 397 7.55 -11.80 15.55
CA GLY A 397 8.29 -12.19 16.75
C GLY A 397 9.15 -13.43 16.52
N ALA A 398 8.74 -14.56 17.09
CA ALA A 398 9.47 -15.82 17.08
C ALA A 398 8.95 -16.82 16.02
N MET A 399 8.13 -16.35 15.08
CA MET A 399 7.64 -17.06 13.89
C MET A 399 7.68 -16.15 12.66
N VAL A 400 7.57 -16.75 11.46
CA VAL A 400 7.44 -16.03 10.19
C VAL A 400 6.26 -16.61 9.39
N VAL A 401 5.44 -15.73 8.84
CA VAL A 401 4.33 -16.07 7.93
C VAL A 401 4.70 -15.57 6.53
N ASP A 402 4.53 -16.46 5.56
CA ASP A 402 4.87 -16.32 4.15
C ASP A 402 3.99 -15.26 3.44
N ASP A 403 4.43 -14.74 2.30
CA ASP A 403 3.69 -13.79 1.44
C ASP A 403 2.22 -14.21 1.16
N ASN A 404 2.01 -15.53 1.06
CA ASN A 404 0.76 -16.20 0.75
C ASN A 404 -0.09 -16.60 1.98
N GLY A 405 0.34 -16.21 3.19
CA GLY A 405 -0.41 -16.45 4.43
C GLY A 405 -0.20 -17.83 5.05
N ARG A 406 0.76 -18.63 4.57
CA ARG A 406 1.18 -19.89 5.20
C ARG A 406 2.26 -19.63 6.24
N GLY A 407 2.37 -20.49 7.25
CA GLY A 407 3.51 -20.42 8.16
C GLY A 407 4.80 -20.84 7.44
N LEU A 408 5.80 -19.95 7.37
CA LEU A 408 7.13 -20.26 6.81
C LEU A 408 7.95 -21.07 7.82
N TYR A 409 8.13 -20.55 9.03
CA TYR A 409 8.64 -21.33 10.17
C TYR A 409 8.20 -20.76 11.53
N THR A 410 8.33 -21.57 12.58
CA THR A 410 8.17 -21.15 13.97
C THR A 410 9.29 -21.70 14.85
N SER A 411 9.75 -20.91 15.82
CA SER A 411 10.70 -21.34 16.86
C SER A 411 10.01 -22.02 18.06
N THR A 412 10.79 -22.44 19.06
CA THR A 412 10.30 -23.02 20.32
C THR A 412 10.36 -22.08 21.53
N TRP A 413 10.86 -20.84 21.38
CA TRP A 413 11.22 -20.01 22.54
C TRP A 413 10.13 -19.05 23.02
N GLY A 414 9.18 -18.67 22.16
CA GLY A 414 7.99 -17.90 22.55
C GLY A 414 8.13 -16.39 22.38
N HIS A 415 7.31 -15.64 23.13
CA HIS A 415 7.15 -14.19 23.04
C HIS A 415 8.40 -13.38 23.45
N GLY A 416 8.54 -12.19 22.85
CA GLY A 416 9.51 -11.16 23.26
C GLY A 416 9.00 -9.73 23.06
N ASP A 417 9.79 -8.78 23.58
CA ASP A 417 9.43 -7.36 23.70
C ASP A 417 10.13 -6.44 22.67
N ALA A 418 11.11 -6.98 21.92
CA ALA A 418 11.91 -6.26 20.93
C ALA A 418 12.37 -7.23 19.81
N MET A 419 12.63 -6.73 18.60
CA MET A 419 13.03 -7.53 17.43
C MET A 419 13.63 -6.63 16.36
N HIS A 420 14.69 -7.10 15.70
CA HIS A 420 15.40 -6.36 14.66
C HIS A 420 15.64 -7.29 13.48
N VAL A 421 15.17 -6.89 12.29
CA VAL A 421 15.25 -7.67 11.05
C VAL A 421 15.96 -6.83 10.00
N SER A 422 17.12 -7.28 9.55
CA SER A 422 17.98 -6.61 8.57
C SER A 422 19.08 -7.58 8.13
N ASP A 423 19.91 -7.16 7.18
CA ASP A 423 21.24 -7.73 7.01
C ASP A 423 22.13 -7.28 8.19
N LEU A 424 22.20 -8.10 9.23
CA LEU A 424 22.95 -7.82 10.47
C LEU A 424 24.34 -8.45 10.42
N ILE A 425 24.51 -9.48 9.60
CA ILE A 425 25.75 -10.22 9.40
C ILE A 425 26.08 -10.17 7.90
N PRO A 426 26.66 -9.08 7.37
CA PRO A 426 26.87 -8.87 5.92
C PRO A 426 27.79 -9.89 5.24
N SER A 427 28.49 -10.72 6.02
CA SER A 427 29.29 -11.85 5.52
C SER A 427 28.48 -13.11 5.26
N ARG A 428 27.21 -13.15 5.68
CA ARG A 428 26.25 -14.23 5.48
C ARG A 428 25.22 -13.78 4.44
N PRO A 429 24.99 -14.55 3.37
CA PRO A 429 23.86 -14.29 2.48
C PRO A 429 22.55 -14.51 3.24
N GLY A 430 21.66 -13.52 3.21
CA GLY A 430 20.38 -13.58 3.89
C GLY A 430 20.13 -12.36 4.76
N LEU A 431 18.94 -12.30 5.34
CA LEU A 431 18.66 -11.40 6.46
C LEU A 431 18.74 -12.19 7.76
N GLU A 432 18.96 -11.49 8.86
CA GLU A 432 18.93 -12.04 10.21
C GLU A 432 17.83 -11.40 11.06
N VAL A 433 17.45 -12.12 12.11
CA VAL A 433 16.59 -11.61 13.17
C VAL A 433 17.29 -11.70 14.52
N PHE A 434 17.46 -10.55 15.16
CA PHE A 434 17.86 -10.46 16.55
C PHE A 434 16.64 -10.27 17.46
N THR A 435 16.50 -11.11 18.49
CA THR A 435 15.34 -11.07 19.39
C THR A 435 15.75 -11.41 20.84
N PRO A 436 15.48 -10.53 21.82
CA PRO A 436 15.41 -10.93 23.21
C PRO A 436 14.09 -11.64 23.53
N ILE A 437 14.11 -12.58 24.48
CA ILE A 437 12.97 -13.44 24.80
C ILE A 437 12.47 -13.15 26.21
N GLU A 438 11.20 -12.76 26.35
CA GLU A 438 10.52 -12.57 27.65
C GLU A 438 10.37 -13.92 28.37
N ASP A 439 10.08 -14.95 27.59
CA ASP A 439 9.78 -16.31 28.01
C ASP A 439 11.01 -17.13 28.47
N ALA A 440 12.17 -16.47 28.65
CA ALA A 440 13.40 -17.05 29.19
C ALA A 440 13.24 -17.37 30.70
N SER A 441 12.35 -18.32 31.01
CA SER A 441 12.04 -18.73 32.38
C SER A 441 13.22 -19.40 33.11
N SER A 442 13.10 -19.44 34.43
CA SER A 442 14.08 -19.64 35.52
C SER A 442 15.13 -20.78 35.46
N ASN A 443 15.31 -21.48 34.34
CA ASN A 443 16.34 -22.50 34.20
C ASN A 443 16.93 -22.55 32.78
N PRO A 444 18.28 -22.41 32.61
CA PRO A 444 18.95 -22.61 31.33
C PRO A 444 18.70 -24.02 30.74
N SER A 445 18.31 -25.00 31.58
CA SER A 445 17.97 -26.35 31.14
C SER A 445 16.68 -26.46 30.33
N ASN A 446 15.83 -25.42 30.30
CA ASN A 446 14.62 -25.39 29.46
C ASN A 446 14.95 -25.10 27.98
N GLY A 447 16.22 -24.81 27.66
CA GLY A 447 16.70 -24.66 26.29
C GLY A 447 16.28 -23.37 25.57
N LYS A 448 15.55 -22.47 26.25
CA LYS A 448 15.15 -21.16 25.71
C LYS A 448 16.28 -20.13 25.88
N PRO A 449 16.72 -19.44 24.83
CA PRO A 449 17.73 -18.41 24.91
C PRO A 449 17.17 -17.13 25.52
N ALA A 450 18.03 -16.36 26.18
CA ALA A 450 17.74 -15.00 26.63
C ALA A 450 17.74 -14.03 25.44
N VAL A 451 18.67 -14.22 24.51
CA VAL A 451 18.76 -13.52 23.24
C VAL A 451 19.16 -14.50 22.14
N VAL A 452 18.63 -14.29 20.95
CA VAL A 452 18.94 -15.11 19.78
C VAL A 452 19.19 -14.25 18.56
N MET A 453 20.21 -14.62 17.80
CA MET A 453 20.42 -14.24 16.41
C MET A 453 20.11 -15.44 15.54
N ARG A 454 19.17 -15.29 14.61
CA ARG A 454 18.74 -16.37 13.72
C ARG A 454 18.69 -15.92 12.28
N ASP A 455 18.81 -16.89 11.39
CA ASP A 455 18.52 -16.71 9.97
C ASP A 455 17.03 -16.36 9.78
N ALA A 456 16.75 -15.29 9.04
CA ALA A 456 15.40 -14.76 8.91
C ALA A 456 14.46 -15.65 8.09
N ARG A 457 14.98 -16.44 7.14
CA ARG A 457 14.21 -17.35 6.27
C ARG A 457 13.87 -18.67 6.93
N THR A 458 14.83 -19.26 7.63
CA THR A 458 14.77 -20.65 8.10
C THR A 458 14.55 -20.76 9.60
N GLY A 459 14.79 -19.68 10.34
CA GLY A 459 14.75 -19.67 11.80
C GLY A 459 15.94 -20.37 12.47
N SER A 460 16.92 -20.82 11.69
CA SER A 460 18.11 -21.50 12.21
C SER A 460 18.88 -20.57 13.15
N ILE A 461 19.20 -21.04 14.35
CA ILE A 461 20.04 -20.27 15.28
C ILE A 461 21.43 -20.12 14.66
N ILE A 462 21.88 -18.87 14.56
CA ILE A 462 23.28 -18.55 14.23
C ILE A 462 24.07 -18.54 15.53
N TRP A 463 23.61 -17.77 16.52
CA TRP A 463 24.10 -17.85 17.89
C TRP A 463 23.01 -17.47 18.88
N ALA A 464 23.17 -17.93 20.12
CA ALA A 464 22.26 -17.64 21.20
C ALA A 464 23.02 -17.49 22.52
N LYS A 465 22.49 -16.67 23.43
CA LYS A 465 22.99 -16.55 24.81
C LYS A 465 21.88 -16.83 25.79
N TYR A 466 22.23 -17.38 26.94
CA TYR A 466 21.28 -17.90 27.92
C TYR A 466 21.43 -17.17 29.24
N LYS A 467 20.29 -16.72 29.78
CA LYS A 467 20.16 -16.15 31.11
C LYS A 467 18.70 -16.28 31.54
N ASN A 468 18.48 -16.47 32.83
CA ASN A 468 17.14 -16.55 33.39
C ASN A 468 16.53 -15.16 33.57
N GLY A 469 15.23 -15.05 33.37
CA GLY A 469 14.43 -13.86 33.59
C GLY A 469 13.91 -13.27 32.28
N ASP A 470 12.92 -12.40 32.42
CA ASP A 470 12.40 -11.61 31.31
C ASP A 470 13.49 -10.67 30.76
N ILE A 471 13.77 -10.80 29.47
CA ILE A 471 14.66 -9.91 28.72
C ILE A 471 13.81 -8.91 27.93
N GLY A 472 13.23 -7.94 28.63
CA GLY A 472 12.26 -7.00 28.04
C GLY A 472 12.82 -5.92 27.07
N ARG A 473 14.12 -5.95 26.74
CA ARG A 473 14.74 -5.03 25.75
C ARG A 473 15.91 -5.70 25.04
N GLY A 474 16.08 -5.36 23.77
CA GLY A 474 17.24 -5.72 22.96
C GLY A 474 17.41 -4.70 21.85
N LEU A 475 18.63 -4.54 21.36
CA LEU A 475 18.93 -3.74 20.18
C LEU A 475 20.08 -4.42 19.43
N SER A 476 20.01 -4.40 18.12
CA SER A 476 21.15 -4.72 17.25
C SER A 476 21.42 -3.51 16.37
N ALA A 477 22.66 -3.08 16.23
CA ALA A 477 23.09 -1.97 15.37
C ALA A 477 24.62 -1.99 15.22
N ASP A 478 25.14 -1.52 14.09
CA ASP A 478 26.58 -1.25 13.93
C ASP A 478 26.95 -0.04 14.79
N ILE A 479 27.66 -0.28 15.89
CA ILE A 479 28.08 0.77 16.84
C ILE A 479 29.60 0.76 17.07
N MET A 480 30.30 -0.25 16.56
CA MET A 480 31.75 -0.41 16.68
C MET A 480 32.35 -0.72 15.30
N PRO A 481 32.86 0.30 14.56
CA PRO A 481 33.34 0.13 13.18
C PRO A 481 34.50 -0.86 13.03
N GLU A 482 35.19 -1.21 14.11
CA GLU A 482 36.23 -2.25 14.15
C GLU A 482 35.70 -3.69 14.05
N TYR A 483 34.40 -3.92 14.24
CA TYR A 483 33.74 -5.22 14.13
C TYR A 483 32.77 -5.21 12.93
N PRO A 484 32.98 -6.07 11.91
CA PRO A 484 32.08 -6.11 10.76
C PRO A 484 30.64 -6.54 11.11
N GLY A 485 29.65 -5.82 10.61
CA GLY A 485 28.22 -6.10 10.84
C GLY A 485 27.64 -5.34 12.02
N ALA A 486 26.45 -5.77 12.46
CA ALA A 486 25.76 -5.14 13.59
C ALA A 486 26.08 -5.85 14.91
N GLU A 487 26.48 -5.10 15.92
CA GLU A 487 26.53 -5.59 17.31
C GLU A 487 25.12 -5.86 17.83
N SER A 488 25.00 -6.64 18.90
CA SER A 488 23.75 -7.01 19.54
C SER A 488 23.88 -7.02 21.07
N TRP A 489 22.93 -6.38 21.76
CA TRP A 489 22.88 -6.34 23.22
C TRP A 489 21.44 -6.30 23.74
N ALA A 490 21.27 -6.57 25.04
CA ALA A 490 19.96 -6.66 25.65
C ALA A 490 19.97 -6.35 27.15
N SER A 491 18.79 -6.13 27.73
CA SER A 491 18.58 -5.90 29.17
C SER A 491 19.00 -7.08 30.05
N SER A 492 19.37 -8.20 29.44
CA SER A 492 19.96 -9.37 30.11
C SER A 492 21.23 -9.02 30.87
N GLY A 493 21.97 -7.97 30.50
CA GLY A 493 23.23 -7.64 31.18
C GLY A 493 24.37 -8.60 30.84
N LEU A 494 24.26 -9.34 29.73
CA LEU A 494 25.28 -10.30 29.29
C LEU A 494 26.46 -9.65 28.55
N GLY A 495 26.30 -8.40 28.10
CA GLY A 495 27.28 -7.63 27.35
C GLY A 495 26.80 -7.28 25.93
N VAL A 496 27.72 -6.76 25.13
CA VAL A 496 27.55 -6.46 23.70
C VAL A 496 28.29 -7.53 22.91
N TYR A 497 27.59 -8.12 21.95
CA TYR A 497 28.11 -9.19 21.10
C TYR A 497 28.29 -8.69 19.67
N SER A 498 29.34 -9.14 18.98
CA SER A 498 29.50 -8.93 17.53
C SER A 498 28.37 -9.60 16.75
N SER A 499 28.28 -9.29 15.45
CA SER A 499 27.42 -9.97 14.49
C SER A 499 27.57 -11.49 14.51
N THR A 500 28.79 -12.00 14.77
CA THR A 500 29.13 -13.43 14.89
C THR A 500 28.88 -14.05 16.27
N GLY A 501 28.51 -13.24 17.27
CA GLY A 501 28.17 -13.71 18.62
C GLY A 501 29.33 -13.76 19.61
N ASP A 502 30.46 -13.13 19.30
CA ASP A 502 31.60 -12.98 20.21
C ASP A 502 31.36 -11.82 21.17
N LEU A 503 31.73 -11.96 22.45
CA LEU A 503 31.59 -10.86 23.41
C LEU A 503 32.66 -9.79 23.12
N VAL A 504 32.23 -8.59 22.72
CA VAL A 504 33.13 -7.49 22.33
C VAL A 504 33.21 -6.38 23.38
N SER A 505 32.17 -6.21 24.21
CA SER A 505 32.16 -5.22 25.29
C SER A 505 31.27 -5.65 26.45
N THR A 506 31.61 -5.19 27.65
CA THR A 506 30.75 -5.27 28.85
C THR A 506 30.05 -3.94 29.17
N ASN A 507 30.40 -2.86 28.47
CA ASN A 507 29.73 -1.56 28.57
C ASN A 507 28.46 -1.58 27.69
N ILE A 508 27.29 -1.70 28.31
CA ILE A 508 26.02 -1.87 27.62
C ILE A 508 25.45 -0.48 27.24
N PRO A 509 25.16 -0.21 25.95
CA PRO A 509 24.55 1.03 25.51
C PRO A 509 23.07 1.17 25.93
N SER A 510 22.42 2.29 25.60
CA SER A 510 20.96 2.38 25.71
C SER A 510 20.28 1.33 24.83
N ILE A 511 19.07 0.91 25.22
CA ILE A 511 18.36 -0.22 24.61
C ILE A 511 16.93 0.21 24.26
N ASN A 512 16.84 0.98 23.19
CA ASN A 512 15.58 1.51 22.66
C ASN A 512 15.66 1.60 21.13
N PHE A 513 15.88 2.78 20.56
CA PHE A 513 16.05 2.96 19.11
C PHE A 513 17.52 3.08 18.73
N ALA A 514 17.84 2.67 17.51
CA ALA A 514 19.03 3.10 16.80
C ALA A 514 18.63 4.14 15.74
N ILE A 515 19.49 5.11 15.47
CA ILE A 515 19.24 6.22 14.55
C ILE A 515 20.51 6.57 13.78
N TRP A 516 20.46 6.74 12.45
CA TRP A 516 21.58 7.34 11.71
C TRP A 516 21.50 8.87 11.82
N TRP A 517 22.37 9.47 12.62
CA TRP A 517 22.27 10.89 12.97
C TRP A 517 23.49 11.72 12.53
N ASP A 518 24.71 11.19 12.68
CA ASP A 518 25.92 11.97 12.37
C ASP A 518 26.42 11.83 10.93
N GLY A 519 27.73 11.88 10.70
CA GLY A 519 28.33 11.86 9.38
C GLY A 519 28.87 10.50 8.93
N ASP A 520 29.09 9.56 9.86
CA ASP A 520 29.63 8.25 9.56
C ASP A 520 28.53 7.20 9.35
N LEU A 521 28.93 5.94 9.14
CA LEU A 521 28.01 4.85 8.82
C LEU A 521 27.63 4.01 10.05
N SER A 522 28.30 4.20 11.19
CA SER A 522 27.83 3.60 12.43
C SER A 522 26.53 4.29 12.85
N ARG A 523 25.69 3.56 13.56
CA ARG A 523 24.35 4.00 13.93
C ARG A 523 24.36 4.49 15.37
N GLU A 524 23.79 5.67 15.61
CA GLU A 524 23.64 6.25 16.93
C GLU A 524 22.48 5.59 17.70
N LEU A 525 22.33 5.99 18.95
CA LEU A 525 21.35 5.45 19.88
C LEU A 525 20.39 6.54 20.33
N LEU A 526 19.09 6.28 20.13
CA LEU A 526 17.98 7.16 20.49
C LEU A 526 17.21 6.56 21.67
N ASP A 527 17.18 7.26 22.81
CA ASP A 527 16.41 6.84 23.98
C ASP A 527 15.85 8.05 24.74
N GLY A 528 14.54 8.06 24.96
CA GLY A 528 13.83 9.22 25.49
C GLY A 528 13.94 10.41 24.54
N THR A 529 14.63 11.45 25.00
CA THR A 529 14.88 12.69 24.23
C THR A 529 16.36 12.89 23.95
N THR A 530 17.14 11.82 23.97
CA THR A 530 18.61 11.88 23.84
C THR A 530 19.05 11.04 22.66
N ILE A 531 19.91 11.62 21.81
CA ILE A 531 20.72 10.89 20.83
C ILE A 531 22.15 10.84 21.34
N SER A 532 22.72 9.64 21.38
CA SER A 532 24.09 9.40 21.82
C SER A 532 24.82 8.48 20.86
N LYS A 533 26.14 8.64 20.76
CA LYS A 533 27.01 7.76 20.01
C LYS A 533 27.82 6.91 20.98
N TYR A 534 27.84 5.60 20.75
CA TYR A 534 28.57 4.67 21.61
C TYR A 534 30.05 5.09 21.72
N ASN A 535 30.59 5.04 22.94
CA ASN A 535 31.94 5.53 23.28
C ASN A 535 32.25 7.02 22.98
N SER A 536 31.32 7.80 22.43
CA SER A 536 31.53 9.22 22.08
C SER A 536 30.65 10.18 22.90
N GLY A 537 29.57 9.68 23.52
CA GLY A 537 28.71 10.45 24.42
C GLY A 537 27.47 11.02 23.75
N VAL A 538 26.86 12.03 24.37
CA VAL A 538 25.59 12.63 23.92
C VAL A 538 25.83 13.59 22.75
N LEU A 539 25.10 13.40 21.65
CA LEU A 539 25.12 14.27 20.47
C LEU A 539 23.98 15.30 20.48
N LEU A 540 22.81 14.90 20.96
CA LEU A 540 21.63 15.77 21.08
C LEU A 540 20.86 15.42 22.36
N SER A 541 20.48 16.45 23.12
CA SER A 541 19.59 16.33 24.30
C SER A 541 18.81 17.64 24.44
N PRO A 542 17.76 17.85 23.62
CA PRO A 542 17.05 19.12 23.59
C PRO A 542 16.22 19.34 24.85
N THR A 543 15.98 20.61 25.19
CA THR A 543 15.06 20.98 26.28
C THR A 543 13.68 21.36 25.76
N GLY A 544 12.66 21.23 26.61
CA GLY A 544 11.29 21.59 26.27
C GLY A 544 10.56 20.60 25.34
N VAL A 545 11.10 19.38 25.21
CA VAL A 545 10.45 18.24 24.53
C VAL A 545 10.20 17.09 25.51
N GLY A 546 9.42 16.10 25.11
CA GLY A 546 9.19 14.88 25.89
C GLY A 546 9.07 13.65 24.99
N SER A 547 9.45 12.50 25.54
CA SER A 547 9.16 11.20 24.95
C SER A 547 7.77 10.70 25.33
N ASN A 548 7.38 9.56 24.76
CA ASN A 548 6.07 8.95 24.86
C ASN A 548 6.10 7.58 25.56
N ASN A 549 4.91 7.04 25.83
CA ASN A 549 4.71 5.64 26.22
C ASN A 549 5.42 5.22 27.52
N GLY A 550 5.54 6.16 28.46
CA GLY A 550 6.09 5.91 29.80
C GLY A 550 7.54 5.44 29.76
N THR A 551 7.83 4.26 30.30
CA THR A 551 9.19 3.69 30.32
C THR A 551 9.66 3.21 28.94
N LYS A 552 8.77 3.03 27.96
CA LYS A 552 9.17 2.77 26.57
C LYS A 552 9.91 3.97 25.97
N ALA A 553 9.60 5.18 26.44
CA ALA A 553 10.37 6.40 26.18
C ALA A 553 10.64 6.63 24.68
N THR A 554 9.65 6.36 23.84
CA THR A 554 9.77 6.44 22.38
C THR A 554 9.66 7.89 21.89
N PRO A 555 10.26 8.23 20.72
CA PRO A 555 9.90 9.44 20.01
C PRO A 555 8.43 9.40 19.57
N ASN A 556 7.91 10.50 19.03
CA ASN A 556 6.65 10.45 18.28
C ASN A 556 6.88 9.70 16.95
N LEU A 557 8.03 9.94 16.30
CA LEU A 557 8.49 9.25 15.10
C LEU A 557 10.02 9.41 14.95
N SER A 558 10.70 8.43 14.37
CA SER A 558 12.08 8.53 13.86
C SER A 558 12.11 8.01 12.42
N ALA A 559 12.48 8.85 11.45
CA ALA A 559 12.43 8.54 10.03
C ALA A 559 13.28 9.53 9.20
N ASP A 560 13.85 9.11 8.06
CA ASP A 560 14.33 10.02 7.00
C ASP A 560 13.11 10.72 6.37
N LEU A 561 12.76 11.90 6.87
CA LEU A 561 11.58 12.64 6.43
C LEU A 561 11.95 13.74 5.46
N LEU A 562 13.15 14.30 5.55
CA LEU A 562 13.64 15.45 4.79
C LEU A 562 15.16 15.34 4.67
N GLY A 563 15.75 16.12 3.79
CA GLY A 563 17.20 16.18 3.68
C GLY A 563 17.78 14.92 3.05
N ASP A 564 18.98 14.55 3.49
CA ASP A 564 19.68 13.37 2.99
C ASP A 564 19.28 12.11 3.78
N TRP A 565 19.96 10.99 3.55
CA TRP A 565 19.64 9.67 4.09
C TRP A 565 19.54 9.52 5.62
N ARG A 566 19.86 10.55 6.40
CA ARG A 566 19.88 10.46 7.87
C ARG A 566 18.51 10.75 8.42
N GLU A 567 18.25 10.19 9.59
CA GLU A 567 16.90 10.13 10.13
C GLU A 567 16.61 11.41 10.95
N GLU A 568 15.48 12.07 10.66
CA GLU A 568 14.87 13.02 11.56
C GLU A 568 14.29 12.32 12.78
N VAL A 569 14.16 13.08 13.88
CA VAL A 569 13.41 12.65 15.06
C VAL A 569 12.33 13.66 15.41
N VAL A 570 11.12 13.17 15.65
CA VAL A 570 9.95 13.96 16.02
C VAL A 570 9.65 13.75 17.50
N TRP A 571 9.63 14.85 18.26
CA TRP A 571 9.18 14.84 19.66
C TRP A 571 8.10 15.88 19.89
N ARG A 572 7.13 15.57 20.75
CA ARG A 572 6.21 16.56 21.30
C ARG A 572 6.94 17.56 22.19
N THR A 573 6.44 18.78 22.23
CA THR A 573 6.84 19.75 23.25
C THR A 573 6.35 19.31 24.63
N SER A 574 7.05 19.70 25.70
CA SER A 574 6.69 19.29 27.06
C SER A 574 5.30 19.78 27.50
N ASP A 575 4.79 20.85 26.89
CA ASP A 575 3.45 21.41 27.11
C ASP A 575 2.36 20.77 26.23
N ASN A 576 2.73 19.84 25.35
CA ASN A 576 1.84 19.10 24.45
C ASN A 576 1.13 19.95 23.39
N GLN A 577 1.68 21.12 23.05
CA GLN A 577 1.08 22.06 22.08
C GLN A 577 1.64 21.93 20.66
N SER A 578 2.83 21.34 20.49
CA SER A 578 3.48 21.25 19.19
C SER A 578 4.30 19.95 19.06
N LEU A 579 4.63 19.57 17.82
CA LEU A 579 5.75 18.67 17.53
C LEU A 579 6.98 19.49 17.14
N ARG A 580 8.17 18.94 17.39
CA ARG A 580 9.44 19.41 16.86
C ARG A 580 10.09 18.30 16.06
N ILE A 581 10.34 18.58 14.78
CA ILE A 581 11.05 17.70 13.85
C ILE A 581 12.50 18.16 13.83
N TYR A 582 13.38 17.39 14.48
CA TYR A 582 14.81 17.67 14.50
C TYR A 582 15.49 16.99 13.31
N THR A 583 16.29 17.75 12.58
CA THR A 583 17.19 17.23 11.54
C THR A 583 18.64 17.46 11.95
N THR A 584 19.54 16.63 11.46
CA THR A 584 20.97 16.74 11.73
C THR A 584 21.61 17.88 10.94
N THR A 585 22.71 18.42 11.46
CA THR A 585 23.57 19.36 10.74
C THR A 585 25.02 18.88 10.71
N ALA A 586 25.27 17.62 11.05
CA ALA A 586 26.57 16.99 10.85
C ALA A 586 26.85 16.90 9.34
N THR A 587 28.10 17.00 8.91
CA THR A 587 28.45 16.79 7.50
C THR A 587 28.83 15.33 7.28
N THR A 588 28.21 14.68 6.29
CA THR A 588 28.61 13.37 5.77
C THR A 588 29.26 13.48 4.38
N ASN A 589 30.12 12.52 4.05
CA ASN A 589 30.63 12.27 2.69
C ASN A 589 30.02 10.98 2.09
N GLN A 590 28.92 10.50 2.67
CA GLN A 590 28.16 9.38 2.15
C GLN A 590 27.03 9.91 1.27
N LYS A 591 26.90 9.35 0.07
CA LYS A 591 25.81 9.65 -0.85
C LYS A 591 24.95 8.40 -0.99
N LEU A 592 23.80 8.42 -0.32
CA LEU A 592 22.87 7.30 -0.26
C LEU A 592 21.50 7.77 -0.71
N TYR A 593 20.73 6.85 -1.28
CA TYR A 593 19.32 7.07 -1.56
C TYR A 593 18.58 7.38 -0.26
N THR A 594 17.51 8.18 -0.35
CA THR A 594 16.58 8.35 0.78
C THR A 594 16.10 6.98 1.26
N LEU A 595 16.10 6.78 2.58
CA LEU A 595 15.71 5.51 3.19
C LEU A 595 14.22 5.24 2.97
N MET A 596 13.42 6.27 2.71
CA MET A 596 12.01 6.11 2.35
C MET A 596 11.80 5.46 0.97
N HIS A 597 12.84 5.35 0.14
CA HIS A 597 12.82 4.57 -1.10
C HIS A 597 13.42 3.16 -0.92
N ASN A 598 13.74 2.75 0.31
CA ASN A 598 14.00 1.35 0.66
C ASN A 598 12.67 0.72 1.16
N PRO A 599 12.08 -0.24 0.43
CA PRO A 599 10.74 -0.76 0.75
C PRO A 599 10.60 -1.30 2.19
N GLN A 600 11.60 -2.03 2.68
CA GLN A 600 11.61 -2.55 4.05
C GLN A 600 11.68 -1.43 5.11
N TYR A 601 12.53 -0.42 4.91
CA TYR A 601 12.61 0.73 5.81
C TYR A 601 11.31 1.54 5.80
N ARG A 602 10.75 1.81 4.61
CA ARG A 602 9.49 2.55 4.46
C ARG A 602 8.32 1.79 5.09
N ALA A 603 8.30 0.46 4.97
CA ALA A 603 7.34 -0.38 5.66
C ALA A 603 7.51 -0.24 7.18
N ALA A 604 8.76 -0.19 7.67
CA ALA A 604 9.03 0.04 9.08
C ALA A 604 8.56 1.38 9.62
N ILE A 605 8.59 2.44 8.82
CA ILE A 605 8.01 3.73 9.21
C ILE A 605 6.48 3.64 9.39
N ALA A 606 5.79 2.87 8.55
CA ALA A 606 4.34 2.71 8.69
C ALA A 606 3.97 1.85 9.91
N TRP A 607 4.70 0.77 10.22
CA TRP A 607 4.44 -0.04 11.42
C TRP A 607 5.09 0.48 12.71
N GLN A 608 5.90 1.55 12.68
CA GLN A 608 6.59 2.07 13.87
C GLN A 608 5.66 2.40 15.04
N ASN A 609 4.40 2.77 14.76
CA ASN A 609 3.38 3.05 15.78
C ASN A 609 2.74 1.79 16.40
N SER A 610 3.01 0.61 15.83
CA SER A 610 2.32 -0.63 16.18
C SER A 610 2.84 -1.23 17.49
N GLY A 611 1.96 -1.32 18.50
CA GLY A 611 2.26 -1.97 19.78
C GLY A 611 3.38 -1.28 20.57
N TYR A 612 4.52 -1.95 20.74
CA TYR A 612 5.74 -1.33 21.29
C TYR A 612 6.68 -0.96 20.15
N ASN A 613 6.75 0.34 19.85
CA ASN A 613 7.52 0.90 18.74
C ASN A 613 8.95 0.34 18.70
N GLN A 614 9.41 -0.09 17.51
CA GLN A 614 10.80 -0.51 17.27
C GLN A 614 11.44 0.40 16.21
N PRO A 615 12.79 0.53 16.20
CA PRO A 615 13.49 1.30 15.17
C PRO A 615 13.37 0.64 13.78
N PRO A 616 13.37 1.44 12.70
CA PRO A 616 13.32 0.95 11.34
C PRO A 616 14.66 0.38 10.85
N TRP A 617 14.60 -0.51 9.87
CA TRP A 617 15.75 -1.23 9.29
C TRP A 617 15.70 -1.21 7.77
N THR A 618 16.87 -1.12 7.14
CA THR A 618 17.03 -1.23 5.69
C THR A 618 17.08 -2.70 5.24
N SER A 619 16.70 -2.98 4.00
CA SER A 619 16.84 -4.32 3.42
C SER A 619 18.28 -4.75 3.11
N TYR A 620 19.23 -3.82 3.21
CA TYR A 620 20.67 -4.06 3.05
C TYR A 620 21.43 -3.60 4.30
N TYR A 621 22.65 -4.10 4.49
CA TYR A 621 23.52 -3.63 5.56
C TYR A 621 23.97 -2.19 5.31
N LEU A 622 23.50 -1.28 6.16
CA LEU A 622 23.92 0.12 6.22
C LEU A 622 24.78 0.33 7.46
N GLY A 623 26.10 0.24 7.27
CA GLY A 623 27.09 0.24 8.35
C GLY A 623 28.52 0.37 7.84
N SER A 624 29.47 0.41 8.77
CA SER A 624 30.90 0.49 8.50
C SER A 624 31.39 -0.68 7.64
N GLY A 625 32.06 -0.37 6.53
CA GLY A 625 32.57 -1.39 5.62
C GLY A 625 31.51 -2.01 4.69
N MET A 626 30.30 -1.45 4.66
CA MET A 626 29.27 -1.83 3.68
C MET A 626 29.78 -1.73 2.23
N SER A 627 29.16 -2.54 1.37
CA SER A 627 29.23 -2.33 -0.07
C SER A 627 28.35 -1.14 -0.49
N THR A 628 28.58 -0.59 -1.68
CA THR A 628 27.65 0.42 -2.24
C THR A 628 26.28 -0.22 -2.41
N PRO A 629 25.21 0.33 -1.81
CA PRO A 629 23.88 -0.25 -1.93
C PRO A 629 23.44 -0.26 -3.39
N PRO A 630 22.72 -1.30 -3.84
CA PRO A 630 22.12 -1.28 -5.15
C PRO A 630 21.15 -0.11 -5.27
N GLN A 631 20.94 0.36 -6.50
CA GLN A 631 19.82 1.24 -6.77
C GLN A 631 18.51 0.51 -6.38
N PRO A 632 17.60 1.14 -5.62
CA PRO A 632 16.33 0.53 -5.27
C PRO A 632 15.58 0.07 -6.53
N ASN A 633 15.10 -1.18 -6.51
CA ASN A 633 14.27 -1.72 -7.59
C ASN A 633 12.81 -1.31 -7.41
N ILE A 634 12.53 -0.04 -7.67
CA ILE A 634 11.24 0.59 -7.38
C ILE A 634 10.67 1.27 -8.63
N GLU A 635 9.37 1.44 -8.63
CA GLU A 635 8.64 2.31 -9.54
C GLU A 635 7.91 3.36 -8.71
N LEU A 636 7.87 4.61 -9.17
CA LEU A 636 7.16 5.67 -8.43
C LEU A 636 5.69 5.65 -8.81
N VAL A 637 4.81 5.75 -7.82
CA VAL A 637 3.39 5.92 -8.06
C VAL A 637 3.16 7.19 -8.89
N ASN A 638 2.26 7.10 -9.89
CA ASN A 638 2.01 8.13 -10.91
C ASN A 638 3.19 8.48 -11.84
N GLY A 639 4.32 7.76 -11.79
CA GLY A 639 5.40 7.79 -12.80
C GLY A 639 6.10 9.14 -13.04
N GLY A 640 5.64 10.23 -12.45
CA GLY A 640 6.07 11.58 -12.74
C GLY A 640 6.86 12.16 -11.59
N ASN A 641 8.19 12.08 -11.66
CA ASN A 641 9.08 12.92 -10.86
C ASN A 641 8.50 14.36 -10.78
N PRO A 642 8.43 15.04 -9.63
CA PRO A 642 7.88 16.40 -9.56
C PRO A 642 8.81 17.34 -10.34
N GLY A 643 8.55 17.50 -11.64
CA GLY A 643 9.44 18.15 -12.61
C GLY A 643 9.77 17.35 -13.88
N VAL A 644 9.16 16.18 -14.10
CA VAL A 644 9.26 15.40 -15.35
C VAL A 644 7.86 15.25 -15.92
N GLY A 645 7.67 15.67 -17.18
CA GLY A 645 6.34 15.84 -17.74
C GLY A 645 5.53 14.55 -17.92
N ASN A 646 4.23 14.68 -18.19
CA ASN A 646 3.26 13.58 -18.29
C ASN A 646 3.47 12.60 -19.47
N LEU A 647 4.43 12.87 -20.36
CA LEU A 647 4.80 12.04 -21.51
C LEU A 647 6.26 11.58 -21.39
N MET A 648 6.51 10.30 -21.70
CA MET A 648 7.85 9.73 -21.88
C MET A 648 7.95 9.08 -23.27
N VAL A 649 9.03 9.33 -23.99
CA VAL A 649 9.37 8.70 -25.27
C VAL A 649 10.62 7.85 -25.07
N ARG A 650 10.52 6.54 -25.32
CA ARG A 650 11.65 5.61 -25.31
C ARG A 650 12.23 5.55 -26.72
N ALA A 651 13.40 6.15 -26.94
CA ALA A 651 13.99 6.24 -28.29
C ALA A 651 15.52 6.15 -28.29
N ARG A 652 16.08 5.84 -29.46
CA ARG A 652 17.51 5.94 -29.79
C ARG A 652 17.70 6.43 -31.21
N GLY A 653 18.85 7.04 -31.46
CA GLY A 653 19.37 7.26 -32.80
C GLY A 653 20.38 6.17 -33.18
N GLU A 654 20.69 6.05 -34.46
CA GLU A 654 21.74 5.14 -34.95
C GLU A 654 23.14 5.77 -34.83
N GLY A 655 23.25 7.08 -35.07
CA GLY A 655 24.49 7.88 -35.02
C GLY A 655 24.69 8.71 -33.75
N GLY A 656 23.64 8.98 -32.97
CA GLY A 656 23.72 9.75 -31.72
C GLY A 656 23.68 11.28 -31.91
N GLY A 657 23.06 11.74 -33.00
CA GLY A 657 22.88 13.15 -33.35
C GLY A 657 21.50 13.46 -33.95
N GLU A 658 20.64 12.44 -34.04
CA GLU A 658 19.25 12.52 -34.47
C GLU A 658 18.44 13.36 -33.48
N VAL A 659 17.46 14.10 -33.98
CA VAL A 659 16.61 15.00 -33.20
C VAL A 659 15.17 14.57 -33.39
N ILE A 660 14.51 14.31 -32.27
CA ILE A 660 13.06 14.14 -32.25
C ILE A 660 12.36 15.34 -31.63
N GLU A 661 11.18 15.67 -32.13
CA GLU A 661 10.26 16.62 -31.52
C GLU A 661 9.00 15.90 -31.09
N VAL A 662 8.60 16.06 -29.83
CA VAL A 662 7.27 15.64 -29.36
C VAL A 662 6.32 16.80 -29.60
N ARG A 663 5.22 16.54 -30.31
CA ARG A 663 4.19 17.53 -30.57
C ARG A 663 2.85 17.09 -30.01
N ALA A 664 2.11 18.07 -29.47
CA ALA A 664 0.78 17.92 -28.93
C ALA A 664 -0.18 18.86 -29.68
N ASP A 665 -1.23 18.31 -30.30
CA ASP A 665 -2.13 19.02 -31.22
C ASP A 665 -1.37 19.82 -32.30
N GLY A 666 -0.27 19.24 -32.80
CA GLY A 666 0.59 19.85 -33.81
C GLY A 666 1.59 20.90 -33.29
N ASN A 667 1.57 21.25 -32.01
CA ASN A 667 2.54 22.18 -31.40
C ASN A 667 3.71 21.42 -30.78
N THR A 668 4.96 21.80 -31.08
CA THR A 668 6.13 21.23 -30.43
C THR A 668 6.14 21.55 -28.94
N VAL A 669 6.01 20.51 -28.11
CA VAL A 669 6.06 20.60 -26.65
C VAL A 669 7.42 20.25 -26.07
N ALA A 670 8.22 19.45 -26.79
CA ALA A 670 9.61 19.18 -26.45
C ALA A 670 10.44 18.82 -27.69
N SER A 671 11.76 18.97 -27.59
CA SER A 671 12.73 18.59 -28.60
C SER A 671 13.96 17.95 -27.95
N PHE A 672 14.41 16.81 -28.47
CA PHE A 672 15.48 16.01 -27.89
C PHE A 672 16.51 15.59 -28.93
N THR A 673 17.79 15.67 -28.60
CA THR A 673 18.86 14.99 -29.36
C THR A 673 19.07 13.59 -28.80
N LEU A 674 19.00 12.59 -29.67
CA LEU A 674 19.05 11.18 -29.32
C LEU A 674 20.47 10.66 -29.13
N SER A 675 20.61 9.68 -28.24
CA SER A 675 21.85 8.92 -28.07
C SER A 675 21.81 7.63 -28.91
N THR A 676 22.94 6.95 -29.07
CA THR A 676 23.01 5.66 -29.78
C THR A 676 22.39 4.49 -29.02
N ASN A 677 22.18 4.64 -27.71
CA ASN A 677 21.47 3.68 -26.87
C ASN A 677 20.04 4.17 -26.62
N TYR A 678 19.11 3.25 -26.36
CA TYR A 678 17.76 3.66 -25.95
C TYR A 678 17.82 4.43 -24.62
N GLN A 679 17.20 5.60 -24.61
CA GLN A 679 17.02 6.48 -23.45
C GLN A 679 15.54 6.90 -23.35
N ASN A 680 15.16 7.40 -22.17
CA ASN A 680 13.82 7.94 -21.92
C ASN A 680 13.88 9.46 -22.02
N TYR A 681 13.02 10.04 -22.84
CA TYR A 681 12.93 11.48 -23.07
C TYR A 681 11.56 11.98 -22.64
N TYR A 682 11.49 13.04 -21.83
CA TYR A 682 10.26 13.41 -21.14
C TYR A 682 9.72 14.77 -21.54
N ALA A 683 8.42 14.87 -21.76
CA ALA A 683 7.71 16.06 -22.21
C ALA A 683 6.38 16.24 -21.47
N ASP A 684 5.81 17.44 -21.52
CA ASP A 684 4.44 17.70 -21.08
C ASP A 684 3.56 17.97 -22.31
N GLY A 685 2.46 17.23 -22.47
CA GLY A 685 1.54 17.42 -23.59
C GLY A 685 0.21 16.70 -23.42
N SER A 686 -0.83 17.27 -24.02
CA SER A 686 -2.19 16.70 -24.07
C SER A 686 -2.79 16.92 -25.46
N GLY A 687 -3.75 16.09 -25.87
CA GLY A 687 -4.29 16.10 -27.24
C GLY A 687 -3.63 15.07 -28.16
N ASN A 688 -3.61 15.30 -29.47
CA ASN A 688 -2.96 14.42 -30.45
C ASN A 688 -1.44 14.44 -30.30
N ILE A 689 -0.85 13.29 -29.96
CA ILE A 689 0.59 13.15 -29.78
C ILE A 689 1.24 12.54 -31.02
N THR A 690 2.23 13.26 -31.53
CA THR A 690 3.10 12.80 -32.61
C THR A 690 4.56 12.95 -32.20
N VAL A 691 5.38 11.94 -32.47
CA VAL A 691 6.85 12.05 -32.33
C VAL A 691 7.44 12.23 -33.71
N HIS A 692 8.05 13.39 -33.96
CA HIS A 692 8.64 13.75 -35.23
C HIS A 692 10.14 13.51 -35.24
N PHE A 693 10.69 12.92 -36.29
CA PHE A 693 12.11 12.95 -36.62
C PHE A 693 12.35 14.12 -37.59
N VAL A 694 13.24 15.05 -37.24
CA VAL A 694 13.27 16.40 -37.88
C VAL A 694 14.62 16.83 -38.49
N ASN A 695 15.67 16.04 -38.35
CA ASN A 695 17.00 16.33 -38.91
C ASN A 695 17.60 15.15 -39.68
N ASP A 696 16.78 14.47 -40.46
CA ASP A 696 17.22 13.42 -41.37
C ASP A 696 18.29 13.95 -42.35
N ASP A 697 19.50 13.41 -42.21
CA ASP A 697 20.71 13.61 -43.01
C ASP A 697 21.34 12.23 -43.30
N THR A 698 22.31 12.14 -44.21
CA THR A 698 22.88 10.84 -44.63
C THR A 698 23.43 10.03 -43.46
N GLY A 699 22.79 8.88 -43.16
CA GLY A 699 23.23 7.92 -42.14
C GLY A 699 22.66 8.18 -40.74
N LEU A 700 21.54 8.90 -40.64
CA LEU A 700 20.80 9.13 -39.42
C LEU A 700 19.44 8.43 -39.49
N ASP A 701 19.20 7.50 -38.56
CA ASP A 701 17.95 6.77 -38.44
C ASP A 701 17.53 6.77 -36.97
N VAL A 702 16.22 6.84 -36.71
CA VAL A 702 15.66 6.83 -35.36
C VAL A 702 14.85 5.57 -35.14
N GLN A 703 15.00 4.99 -33.95
CA GLN A 703 14.15 3.90 -33.47
C GLN A 703 13.41 4.39 -32.21
N VAL A 704 12.10 4.50 -32.30
CA VAL A 704 11.21 4.80 -31.17
C VAL A 704 10.54 3.51 -30.75
N ASP A 705 10.85 3.02 -29.56
CA ASP A 705 10.33 1.76 -29.01
C ASP A 705 8.85 1.96 -28.65
N TYR A 706 8.58 2.84 -27.67
CA TYR A 706 7.23 3.21 -27.27
C TYR A 706 7.19 4.62 -26.71
N ILE A 707 5.97 5.15 -26.56
CA ILE A 707 5.71 6.25 -25.62
C ILE A 707 4.97 5.73 -24.39
N MET A 708 5.12 6.42 -23.27
CA MET A 708 4.32 6.21 -22.07
C MET A 708 3.65 7.54 -21.70
N VAL A 709 2.37 7.46 -21.38
CA VAL A 709 1.52 8.62 -21.09
C VAL A 709 0.69 8.28 -19.87
N ASP A 710 0.81 9.07 -18.80
CA ASP A 710 0.08 8.84 -17.54
C ASP A 710 0.15 7.37 -17.09
N GLY A 711 1.35 6.76 -17.22
CA GLY A 711 1.61 5.35 -16.88
C GLY A 711 1.17 4.31 -17.92
N VAL A 712 0.51 4.69 -19.02
CA VAL A 712 0.09 3.77 -20.09
C VAL A 712 1.14 3.71 -21.21
N THR A 713 1.66 2.51 -21.48
CA THR A 713 2.57 2.27 -22.60
C THR A 713 1.82 2.12 -23.93
N ILE A 714 2.27 2.86 -24.94
CA ILE A 714 1.76 2.82 -26.32
C ILE A 714 2.91 2.45 -27.25
N GLN A 715 2.88 1.22 -27.77
CA GLN A 715 3.93 0.66 -28.64
C GLN A 715 3.94 1.31 -30.02
N SER A 716 5.13 1.62 -30.53
CA SER A 716 5.32 2.33 -31.80
C SER A 716 5.05 1.44 -33.01
N GLU A 717 5.44 0.16 -32.91
CA GLU A 717 5.17 -0.88 -33.90
C GLU A 717 3.68 -1.25 -34.02
N ASP A 718 2.86 -0.83 -33.05
CA ASP A 718 1.40 -0.98 -33.11
C ASP A 718 0.71 0.23 -33.74
N ARG A 719 1.45 1.27 -34.13
CA ARG A 719 0.85 2.51 -34.67
C ARG A 719 0.57 2.40 -36.17
N PRO A 720 -0.66 2.68 -36.63
CA PRO A 720 -1.04 2.55 -38.04
C PRO A 720 -0.46 3.66 -38.93
N THR A 721 0.11 4.72 -38.35
CA THR A 721 0.66 5.85 -39.10
C THR A 721 2.11 6.07 -38.70
N ASN A 722 3.03 5.83 -39.62
CA ASN A 722 4.43 6.19 -39.51
C ASN A 722 4.86 6.80 -40.85
N THR A 723 4.99 8.12 -40.93
CA THR A 723 5.35 8.80 -42.20
C THR A 723 6.85 8.82 -42.47
N SER A 724 7.67 8.35 -41.52
CA SER A 724 9.12 8.39 -41.56
C SER A 724 9.76 7.04 -41.88
N VAL A 725 9.04 5.92 -41.79
CA VAL A 725 9.60 4.60 -42.13
C VAL A 725 9.87 4.50 -43.64
N TRP A 726 10.99 3.90 -44.03
CA TRP A 726 11.25 3.53 -45.42
C TRP A 726 10.55 2.21 -45.75
N GLN A 727 9.50 2.26 -46.57
CA GLN A 727 8.72 1.10 -47.00
C GLN A 727 8.29 1.28 -48.46
N ASP A 728 8.23 0.20 -49.24
CA ASP A 728 7.81 0.23 -50.65
C ASP A 728 8.55 1.26 -51.53
N ASP A 729 9.88 1.36 -51.34
CA ASP A 729 10.79 2.29 -52.03
C ASP A 729 10.45 3.79 -51.82
N ALA A 730 9.77 4.14 -50.73
CA ALA A 730 9.49 5.53 -50.34
C ALA A 730 9.44 5.72 -48.81
N CYS A 731 9.47 6.98 -48.36
CA CYS A 731 9.17 7.32 -46.97
C CYS A 731 7.65 7.32 -46.76
N GLY A 732 7.20 6.58 -45.75
CA GLY A 732 5.80 6.45 -45.36
C GLY A 732 5.34 4.99 -45.30
N GLY A 733 4.68 4.65 -44.21
CA GLY A 733 4.20 3.30 -43.92
C GLY A 733 3.44 3.25 -42.60
N SER A 734 3.48 2.08 -41.96
CA SER A 734 2.69 1.78 -40.76
C SER A 734 3.35 0.65 -39.97
N TYR A 735 3.04 0.54 -38.67
CA TYR A 735 3.41 -0.59 -37.82
C TYR A 735 4.93 -0.84 -37.74
N SER A 736 5.68 0.23 -37.46
CA SER A 736 7.12 0.17 -37.31
C SER A 736 7.61 1.17 -36.28
N GLU A 737 8.56 0.73 -35.46
CA GLU A 737 9.36 1.56 -34.55
C GLU A 737 10.44 2.40 -35.27
N TRP A 738 10.72 2.10 -36.55
CA TRP A 738 11.79 2.76 -37.30
C TRP A 738 11.31 4.02 -38.02
N MET A 739 12.15 5.05 -37.98
CA MET A 739 11.97 6.34 -38.65
C MET A 739 13.25 6.63 -39.44
N HIS A 740 13.21 6.41 -40.75
CA HIS A 740 14.36 6.55 -41.66
C HIS A 740 14.39 7.89 -42.42
N CYS A 741 13.30 8.65 -42.33
CA CYS A 741 13.15 9.92 -43.02
C CYS A 741 12.57 10.98 -42.10
N ASN A 742 12.71 12.26 -42.46
CA ASN A 742 11.92 13.32 -41.83
C ASN A 742 10.42 12.98 -41.90
N GLY A 743 9.76 12.96 -40.75
CA GLY A 743 8.38 12.48 -40.62
C GLY A 743 8.00 12.24 -39.17
N TYR A 744 6.91 11.51 -38.93
CA TYR A 744 6.44 11.26 -37.57
C TYR A 744 5.74 9.91 -37.43
N ILE A 745 5.70 9.43 -36.19
CA ILE A 745 4.78 8.39 -35.76
C ILE A 745 3.61 9.08 -35.04
N ASP A 746 2.38 8.73 -35.42
CA ASP A 746 1.15 9.22 -34.79
C ASP A 746 0.71 8.25 -33.68
N TYR A 747 0.67 8.75 -32.45
CA TYR A 747 0.21 7.99 -31.29
C TYR A 747 -1.27 8.24 -30.99
N GLY A 748 -1.93 9.06 -31.80
CA GLY A 748 -3.34 9.40 -31.68
C GLY A 748 -3.60 10.52 -30.67
N THR A 749 -4.85 10.95 -30.59
CA THR A 749 -5.33 11.81 -29.51
C THR A 749 -5.29 11.03 -28.21
N LEU A 750 -4.48 11.50 -27.27
CA LEU A 750 -4.59 11.10 -25.88
C LEU A 750 -5.92 11.66 -25.37
N ASP A 751 -6.94 10.81 -25.40
CA ASP A 751 -8.20 11.13 -24.76
C ASP A 751 -7.94 11.20 -23.26
N THR A 752 -7.87 12.43 -22.74
CA THR A 752 -8.53 12.71 -21.46
C THR A 752 -9.86 11.95 -21.50
N PRO A 753 -10.15 11.06 -20.55
CA PRO A 753 -11.27 10.14 -20.70
C PRO A 753 -12.52 10.94 -21.05
N THR A 754 -13.11 10.65 -22.21
CA THR A 754 -14.13 11.50 -22.81
C THR A 754 -15.29 11.66 -21.84
N VAL A 755 -15.64 12.90 -21.48
CA VAL A 755 -16.74 13.17 -20.54
C VAL A 755 -17.98 13.57 -21.33
N THR A 756 -18.94 12.66 -21.44
CA THR A 756 -20.28 12.98 -21.97
C THR A 756 -21.17 13.48 -20.84
N THR A 757 -21.50 14.77 -20.84
CA THR A 757 -22.49 15.34 -19.90
C THR A 757 -23.86 15.41 -20.56
N ILE A 758 -24.88 14.84 -19.92
CA ILE A 758 -26.27 14.89 -20.37
C ILE A 758 -27.11 15.58 -19.30
N GLN A 759 -27.63 16.76 -19.63
CA GLN A 759 -28.53 17.55 -18.79
C GLN A 759 -29.99 17.34 -19.22
N GLU A 760 -30.93 17.79 -18.41
CA GLU A 760 -32.34 17.82 -18.79
C GLU A 760 -32.57 18.55 -20.12
N SER A 761 -33.45 18.01 -20.97
CA SER A 761 -33.76 18.57 -22.29
C SER A 761 -32.59 18.64 -23.30
N THR A 762 -31.48 17.94 -23.04
CA THR A 762 -30.39 17.76 -24.01
C THR A 762 -30.47 16.40 -24.71
N GLN A 763 -29.74 16.22 -25.82
CA GLN A 763 -29.70 14.94 -26.53
C GLN A 763 -29.25 13.83 -25.57
N GLY A 764 -29.90 12.66 -25.64
CA GLY A 764 -29.66 11.54 -24.73
C GLY A 764 -30.48 11.58 -23.44
N PHE A 765 -31.14 12.69 -23.07
CA PHE A 765 -32.16 12.71 -22.02
C PHE A 765 -33.52 12.28 -22.59
N CYS A 766 -34.09 11.18 -22.11
CA CYS A 766 -35.26 10.57 -22.74
C CYS A 766 -36.57 10.82 -22.00
N SER A 767 -36.59 10.59 -20.68
CA SER A 767 -37.77 10.82 -19.86
C SER A 767 -37.45 10.83 -18.38
N VAL A 768 -38.34 11.42 -17.60
CA VAL A 768 -38.37 11.31 -16.14
C VAL A 768 -39.79 10.96 -15.69
N GLU A 769 -39.88 10.08 -14.69
CA GLU A 769 -41.10 9.88 -13.91
C GLU A 769 -41.16 10.92 -12.77
N GLY A 770 -41.57 12.14 -13.12
CA GLY A 770 -41.47 13.32 -12.25
C GLY A 770 -41.61 14.61 -13.07
N ALA A 771 -40.91 15.67 -12.67
CA ALA A 771 -40.89 16.95 -13.36
C ALA A 771 -39.46 17.48 -13.51
N ILE A 772 -39.26 18.34 -14.51
CA ILE A 772 -38.09 19.22 -14.56
C ILE A 772 -38.48 20.52 -13.85
N GLU A 773 -37.69 20.91 -12.85
CA GLU A 773 -37.92 22.09 -12.01
C GLU A 773 -36.70 23.01 -12.02
N ASN A 774 -36.88 24.24 -11.55
CA ASN A 774 -35.83 25.25 -11.50
C ASN A 774 -35.96 26.19 -10.28
N ASN A 775 -36.69 25.75 -9.26
CA ASN A 775 -37.04 26.47 -8.04
C ASN A 775 -35.95 26.46 -6.95
N HIS A 776 -34.83 25.77 -7.17
CA HIS A 776 -33.64 25.80 -6.31
C HIS A 776 -32.42 26.26 -7.11
N SER A 777 -31.72 27.31 -6.66
CA SER A 777 -30.56 27.85 -7.38
C SER A 777 -29.35 26.90 -7.35
N GLY A 778 -28.47 27.01 -8.36
CA GLY A 778 -27.17 26.33 -8.40
C GLY A 778 -27.07 25.11 -9.34
N TYR A 779 -28.17 24.75 -10.03
CA TYR A 779 -28.17 23.79 -11.14
C TYR A 779 -27.47 24.38 -12.38
N THR A 780 -27.22 23.53 -13.37
CA THR A 780 -26.72 23.92 -14.68
C THR A 780 -27.81 23.71 -15.74
N GLY A 781 -27.72 24.38 -16.89
CA GLY A 781 -28.74 24.22 -17.94
C GLY A 781 -30.05 24.95 -17.63
N ASN A 782 -31.17 24.31 -17.93
CA ASN A 782 -32.51 24.89 -17.86
C ASN A 782 -33.23 24.61 -16.52
N GLY A 783 -32.72 23.66 -15.74
CA GLY A 783 -33.30 23.24 -14.47
C GLY A 783 -32.58 22.03 -13.90
N PHE A 784 -33.35 21.18 -13.23
CA PHE A 784 -32.90 19.88 -12.73
C PHE A 784 -34.11 18.94 -12.70
N VAL A 785 -33.83 17.65 -12.57
CA VAL A 785 -34.83 16.61 -12.52
C VAL A 785 -35.26 16.35 -11.08
N ASN A 786 -36.56 16.51 -10.82
CA ASN A 786 -37.22 16.11 -9.59
C ASN A 786 -38.12 14.90 -9.86
N SER A 787 -37.68 13.71 -9.47
CA SER A 787 -38.48 12.49 -9.65
C SER A 787 -39.69 12.46 -8.72
N ALA A 788 -40.74 11.72 -9.07
CA ALA A 788 -41.81 11.42 -8.13
C ALA A 788 -41.28 10.71 -6.88
N ASN A 789 -41.79 11.08 -5.70
CA ASN A 789 -41.46 10.42 -4.43
C ASN A 789 -42.16 9.04 -4.39
N SER A 790 -41.58 8.04 -5.05
CA SER A 790 -42.06 6.66 -5.05
C SER A 790 -40.94 5.69 -5.35
N TYR A 791 -40.97 4.50 -4.75
CA TYR A 791 -40.08 3.42 -5.13
C TYR A 791 -40.23 3.11 -6.62
N GLY A 792 -39.10 2.96 -7.31
CA GLY A 792 -39.07 2.65 -8.74
C GLY A 792 -39.23 3.86 -9.67
N SER A 793 -39.45 5.08 -9.16
CA SER A 793 -39.39 6.27 -10.02
C SER A 793 -37.96 6.51 -10.51
N GLY A 794 -37.81 6.99 -11.74
CA GLY A 794 -36.48 7.11 -12.32
C GLY A 794 -36.35 8.11 -13.46
N ILE A 795 -35.11 8.24 -13.92
CA ILE A 795 -34.69 9.07 -15.05
C ILE A 795 -34.09 8.13 -16.09
N ASN A 796 -34.47 8.31 -17.36
CA ASN A 796 -34.00 7.48 -18.46
C ASN A 796 -33.17 8.31 -19.44
N TRP A 797 -32.00 7.77 -19.78
CA TRP A 797 -31.11 8.29 -20.80
C TRP A 797 -30.83 7.25 -21.90
N ARG A 798 -30.36 7.74 -23.04
CA ARG A 798 -29.88 6.92 -24.15
C ARG A 798 -28.45 7.33 -24.50
N VAL A 799 -27.54 6.35 -24.42
CA VAL A 799 -26.10 6.58 -24.58
C VAL A 799 -25.52 5.51 -25.49
N ASN A 800 -24.73 5.92 -26.48
CA ASN A 800 -23.91 5.02 -27.28
C ASN A 800 -22.52 4.89 -26.65
N PHE A 801 -22.20 3.70 -26.16
CA PHE A 801 -20.87 3.37 -25.64
C PHE A 801 -20.03 2.85 -26.79
N ASN A 802 -18.99 3.59 -27.20
CA ASN A 802 -18.26 3.32 -28.44
C ASN A 802 -17.41 2.05 -28.33
N THR A 803 -16.96 1.69 -27.13
CA THR A 803 -16.20 0.47 -26.84
C THR A 803 -16.76 -0.28 -25.62
N SER A 804 -16.48 -1.57 -25.52
CA SER A 804 -16.77 -2.33 -24.29
C SER A 804 -15.69 -2.01 -23.26
N GLY A 805 -16.08 -1.78 -22.00
CA GLY A 805 -15.11 -1.47 -20.95
C GLY A 805 -15.77 -0.92 -19.69
N THR A 806 -14.93 -0.49 -18.75
CA THR A 806 -15.38 0.19 -17.53
C THR A 806 -15.68 1.65 -17.84
N TYR A 807 -16.87 2.12 -17.46
CA TYR A 807 -17.26 3.53 -17.54
C TYR A 807 -17.58 4.06 -16.16
N THR A 808 -17.26 5.33 -15.90
CA THR A 808 -17.65 6.02 -14.67
C THR A 808 -18.89 6.86 -14.93
N PHE A 809 -19.93 6.66 -14.14
CA PHE A 809 -21.17 7.43 -14.15
C PHE A 809 -21.17 8.36 -12.94
N THR A 810 -21.28 9.66 -13.19
CA THR A 810 -21.28 10.70 -12.17
C THR A 810 -22.60 11.47 -12.25
N TRP A 811 -23.36 11.54 -11.15
CA TRP A 811 -24.53 12.40 -11.06
C TRP A 811 -24.24 13.62 -10.22
N ARG A 812 -24.52 14.81 -10.75
CA ARG A 812 -24.62 16.02 -9.93
C ARG A 812 -26.02 16.12 -9.37
N TYR A 813 -26.15 16.25 -8.06
CA TYR A 813 -27.43 16.16 -7.36
C TYR A 813 -27.53 17.12 -6.18
N ALA A 814 -28.76 17.43 -5.78
CA ALA A 814 -29.07 18.08 -4.50
C ALA A 814 -30.12 17.25 -3.76
N ASN A 815 -29.91 17.04 -2.46
CA ASN A 815 -30.88 16.35 -1.60
C ASN A 815 -31.12 17.17 -0.34
N GLY A 816 -32.12 18.05 -0.34
CA GLY A 816 -32.53 18.80 0.84
C GLY A 816 -33.53 18.08 1.74
N GLY A 817 -33.69 16.76 1.57
CA GLY A 817 -34.55 15.93 2.41
C GLY A 817 -34.00 15.75 3.84
N VAL A 818 -34.80 15.12 4.69
CA VAL A 818 -34.44 14.82 6.08
C VAL A 818 -33.52 13.58 6.23
N SER A 819 -33.32 12.82 5.15
CA SER A 819 -32.46 11.64 5.10
C SER A 819 -31.82 11.47 3.72
N GLY A 820 -30.72 10.70 3.66
CA GLY A 820 -30.14 10.28 2.39
C GLY A 820 -31.14 9.46 1.55
N ARG A 821 -31.10 9.65 0.23
CA ARG A 821 -31.91 8.89 -0.73
C ARG A 821 -31.04 7.85 -1.41
N THR A 822 -31.59 6.72 -1.83
CA THR A 822 -30.84 5.69 -2.57
C THR A 822 -31.47 5.36 -3.91
N ALA A 823 -30.62 4.98 -4.86
CA ALA A 823 -31.02 4.55 -6.19
C ALA A 823 -30.23 3.32 -6.65
N ARG A 824 -30.56 2.79 -7.82
CA ARG A 824 -29.78 1.80 -8.58
C ARG A 824 -29.57 2.29 -10.02
N LEU A 825 -28.47 1.86 -10.63
CA LEU A 825 -28.20 2.05 -12.05
C LEU A 825 -28.63 0.80 -12.82
N LEU A 826 -29.50 0.98 -13.80
CA LEU A 826 -29.92 -0.05 -14.74
C LEU A 826 -29.34 0.23 -16.13
N ILE A 827 -28.78 -0.78 -16.77
CA ILE A 827 -28.31 -0.76 -18.16
C ILE A 827 -29.10 -1.80 -18.93
N ASP A 828 -29.78 -1.39 -19.99
CA ASP A 828 -30.71 -2.24 -20.75
C ASP A 828 -31.76 -2.95 -19.85
N GLY A 829 -32.15 -2.29 -18.74
CA GLY A 829 -33.13 -2.80 -17.76
C GLY A 829 -32.55 -3.74 -16.71
N ALA A 830 -31.28 -4.15 -16.82
CA ALA A 830 -30.60 -4.97 -15.83
C ALA A 830 -29.80 -4.11 -14.83
N PRO A 831 -29.78 -4.46 -13.52
CA PRO A 831 -28.93 -3.76 -12.55
C PRO A 831 -27.45 -3.88 -12.89
N ALA A 832 -26.83 -2.73 -13.18
CA ALA A 832 -25.38 -2.61 -13.32
C ALA A 832 -24.73 -2.16 -12.00
N VAL A 833 -25.44 -1.35 -11.20
CA VAL A 833 -25.08 -1.02 -9.82
C VAL A 833 -26.36 -1.06 -8.98
N SER A 834 -26.37 -1.84 -7.90
CA SER A 834 -27.58 -2.13 -7.11
C SER A 834 -27.91 -1.08 -6.05
N SER A 835 -26.93 -0.25 -5.65
CA SER A 835 -27.12 0.80 -4.64
C SER A 835 -26.20 1.98 -4.87
N ILE A 836 -26.79 3.18 -4.97
CA ILE A 836 -26.14 4.48 -5.13
C ILE A 836 -26.73 5.39 -4.07
N ALA A 837 -25.88 5.93 -3.18
CA ALA A 837 -26.33 6.78 -2.10
C ALA A 837 -26.25 8.27 -2.48
N PHE A 838 -27.31 9.01 -2.17
CA PHE A 838 -27.42 10.45 -2.29
C PHE A 838 -27.62 11.07 -0.89
N PRO A 839 -26.55 11.28 -0.11
CA PRO A 839 -26.59 11.95 1.20
C PRO A 839 -27.38 13.26 1.21
N ASN A 840 -27.99 13.61 2.34
CA ASN A 840 -28.74 14.86 2.47
C ASN A 840 -27.86 16.07 2.83
N ALA A 841 -28.19 17.21 2.25
CA ALA A 841 -27.61 18.53 2.45
C ALA A 841 -28.74 19.59 2.34
N ALA A 842 -28.50 20.74 1.71
CA ALA A 842 -29.57 21.69 1.35
C ALA A 842 -30.02 21.49 -0.11
N TRP A 843 -31.26 21.88 -0.45
CA TRP A 843 -31.76 21.83 -1.83
C TRP A 843 -30.99 22.74 -2.82
N THR A 844 -30.21 23.70 -2.30
CA THR A 844 -29.31 24.56 -3.08
C THR A 844 -27.84 24.11 -3.04
N SER A 845 -27.54 23.01 -2.35
CA SER A 845 -26.20 22.42 -2.25
C SER A 845 -26.09 21.26 -3.23
N TRP A 846 -25.43 21.52 -4.36
CA TRP A 846 -25.24 20.56 -5.42
C TRP A 846 -23.91 19.82 -5.26
N ASN A 847 -23.97 18.51 -5.05
CA ASN A 847 -22.83 17.60 -4.87
C ASN A 847 -22.74 16.64 -6.06
N THR A 848 -21.67 15.87 -6.16
CA THR A 848 -21.53 14.78 -7.13
C THR A 848 -21.45 13.43 -6.44
N VAL A 849 -21.92 12.38 -7.10
CA VAL A 849 -21.69 10.98 -6.72
C VAL A 849 -21.32 10.19 -7.96
N SER A 850 -20.32 9.32 -7.85
CA SER A 850 -19.78 8.56 -8.98
C SER A 850 -19.79 7.06 -8.69
N VAL A 851 -20.08 6.25 -9.71
CA VAL A 851 -19.96 4.78 -9.67
C VAL A 851 -19.36 4.27 -10.98
N THR A 852 -18.69 3.12 -10.94
CA THR A 852 -18.18 2.46 -12.15
C THR A 852 -19.05 1.27 -12.52
N ALA A 853 -19.19 1.00 -13.83
CA ALA A 853 -19.83 -0.20 -14.33
C ALA A 853 -19.17 -0.68 -15.63
N ASN A 854 -19.07 -2.00 -15.80
CA ASN A 854 -18.64 -2.62 -17.06
C ASN A 854 -19.79 -2.60 -18.06
N ILE A 855 -19.60 -1.88 -19.17
CA ILE A 855 -20.63 -1.70 -20.20
C ILE A 855 -20.14 -2.34 -21.49
N SER A 856 -21.00 -3.10 -22.15
CA SER A 856 -20.75 -3.59 -23.51
C SER A 856 -20.96 -2.45 -24.52
N ALA A 857 -20.13 -2.43 -25.57
CA ALA A 857 -20.26 -1.47 -26.66
C ALA A 857 -21.68 -1.46 -27.27
N GLY A 858 -22.05 -0.30 -27.83
CA GLY A 858 -23.30 -0.05 -28.52
C GLY A 858 -24.24 0.91 -27.78
N ALA A 859 -25.38 1.18 -28.41
CA ALA A 859 -26.42 2.05 -27.85
C ALA A 859 -27.22 1.33 -26.75
N LYS A 860 -27.19 1.89 -25.54
CA LYS A 860 -27.80 1.33 -24.33
C LYS A 860 -28.86 2.26 -23.76
N THR A 861 -29.86 1.68 -23.11
CA THR A 861 -30.71 2.45 -22.18
C THR A 861 -30.04 2.52 -20.82
N VAL A 862 -29.91 3.73 -20.28
CA VAL A 862 -29.33 3.98 -18.96
C VAL A 862 -30.43 4.53 -18.06
N ARG A 863 -30.68 3.93 -16.90
CA ARG A 863 -31.72 4.39 -15.97
C ARG A 863 -31.19 4.50 -14.55
N LEU A 864 -31.41 5.65 -13.92
CA LEU A 864 -31.25 5.84 -12.48
C LEU A 864 -32.63 5.66 -11.83
N GLU A 865 -32.76 4.71 -10.93
CA GLU A 865 -34.07 4.31 -10.37
C GLU A 865 -34.06 4.33 -8.84
N ALA A 866 -35.03 5.00 -8.23
CA ALA A 866 -35.17 5.11 -6.79
C ALA A 866 -35.44 3.74 -6.14
N THR A 867 -34.69 3.44 -5.08
CA THR A 867 -34.87 2.21 -4.29
C THR A 867 -35.60 2.46 -2.97
N GLN A 868 -36.15 3.67 -2.79
CA GLN A 868 -36.88 4.11 -1.61
C GLN A 868 -38.18 4.82 -1.97
N ALA A 869 -39.13 4.85 -1.02
CA ALA A 869 -40.42 5.50 -1.20
C ALA A 869 -40.33 7.02 -1.40
N ASP A 870 -39.23 7.65 -0.97
CA ASP A 870 -39.02 9.08 -1.10
C ASP A 870 -38.53 9.51 -2.50
N GLY A 871 -38.31 8.58 -3.44
CA GLY A 871 -37.81 8.90 -4.78
C GLY A 871 -36.31 9.20 -4.84
N LEU A 872 -35.84 9.75 -5.97
CA LEU A 872 -34.44 10.16 -6.17
C LEU A 872 -34.14 11.51 -5.51
N ALA A 873 -32.86 11.81 -5.28
CA ALA A 873 -32.44 13.20 -5.10
C ALA A 873 -32.76 14.04 -6.35
N ASN A 874 -32.73 15.38 -6.23
CA ASN A 874 -32.84 16.23 -7.41
C ASN A 874 -31.56 16.07 -8.23
N ILE A 875 -31.67 15.66 -9.49
CA ILE A 875 -30.53 15.38 -10.36
C ILE A 875 -30.38 16.50 -11.38
N ASP A 876 -29.24 17.18 -11.37
CA ASP A 876 -28.88 18.22 -12.34
C ASP A 876 -28.47 17.57 -13.67
N TYR A 877 -27.41 16.76 -13.65
CA TYR A 877 -26.94 16.05 -14.84
C TYR A 877 -26.35 14.68 -14.51
N ILE A 878 -26.20 13.88 -15.57
CA ILE A 878 -25.32 12.71 -15.59
C ILE A 878 -24.08 13.02 -16.43
N GLN A 879 -22.92 12.59 -15.95
CA GLN A 879 -21.63 12.61 -16.62
C GLN A 879 -21.15 11.18 -16.79
N ILE A 880 -20.70 10.84 -17.99
CA ILE A 880 -20.15 9.52 -18.31
C ILE A 880 -18.72 9.72 -18.78
N THR A 881 -17.78 9.19 -18.01
CA THR A 881 -16.35 9.25 -18.29
C THR A 881 -15.93 7.96 -18.99
N GLY A 882 -15.44 8.09 -20.23
CA GLY A 882 -15.12 7.02 -21.17
C GLY A 882 -15.69 7.31 -22.56
N PRO A 883 -15.31 6.57 -23.62
CA PRO A 883 -15.71 6.84 -25.01
C PRO A 883 -17.20 6.54 -25.23
N ALA A 884 -18.05 7.45 -24.80
CA ALA A 884 -19.49 7.40 -24.90
C ALA A 884 -20.01 8.66 -25.62
N SER A 885 -21.24 8.61 -26.12
CA SER A 885 -21.93 9.77 -26.70
C SER A 885 -23.43 9.69 -26.44
N ALA A 886 -24.06 10.83 -26.16
CA ALA A 886 -25.51 10.91 -26.11
C ALA A 886 -26.11 10.57 -27.49
N THR A 887 -27.22 9.83 -27.51
CA THR A 887 -27.87 9.43 -28.76
C THR A 887 -29.39 9.53 -28.65
N ASP A 888 -30.10 9.38 -29.78
CA ASP A 888 -31.53 9.65 -29.86
C ASP A 888 -32.37 8.62 -29.10
N CYS A 889 -33.39 9.10 -28.39
CA CYS A 889 -34.28 8.32 -27.53
C CYS A 889 -35.32 7.47 -28.29
N ASN A 890 -34.93 6.89 -29.42
CA ASN A 890 -35.80 6.11 -30.32
C ASN A 890 -36.13 4.70 -29.77
N VAL A 891 -36.48 4.59 -28.49
CA VAL A 891 -36.87 3.33 -27.82
C VAL A 891 -38.01 3.55 -26.84
N ASN A 892 -38.81 2.52 -26.61
CA ASN A 892 -39.92 2.56 -25.67
C ASN A 892 -39.43 2.18 -24.26
N PHE A 893 -39.38 3.14 -23.35
CA PHE A 893 -38.91 2.94 -21.97
C PHE A 893 -39.96 2.34 -21.02
N ASN A 894 -41.21 2.17 -21.48
CA ASN A 894 -42.30 1.64 -20.64
C ASN A 894 -42.11 0.17 -20.23
N ASP A 895 -41.26 -0.58 -20.94
CA ASP A 895 -40.99 -2.01 -20.66
C ASP A 895 -39.80 -2.23 -19.70
N LEU A 896 -39.10 -1.15 -19.28
CA LEU A 896 -37.90 -1.20 -18.43
C LEU A 896 -38.15 -0.80 -16.97
N ALA A 897 -39.33 -0.27 -16.66
CA ALA A 897 -39.75 0.00 -15.28
C ALA A 897 -40.06 -1.33 -14.59
N THR A 898 -39.30 -1.66 -13.54
CA THR A 898 -39.64 -2.79 -12.67
C THR A 898 -41.05 -2.56 -12.12
N THR A 899 -41.95 -3.50 -12.37
CA THR A 899 -43.39 -3.43 -12.06
C THR A 899 -43.68 -2.84 -10.67
N LYS A 900 -44.57 -1.83 -10.61
CA LYS A 900 -45.19 -1.25 -9.41
C LYS A 900 -45.99 -2.29 -8.59
N HIS A 901 -45.34 -3.29 -8.02
CA HIS A 901 -45.99 -4.21 -7.09
C HIS A 901 -45.85 -3.67 -5.66
N GLY A 902 -46.96 -3.16 -5.14
CA GLY A 902 -47.05 -2.63 -3.79
C GLY A 902 -46.64 -3.65 -2.74
N LEU A 903 -45.82 -3.18 -1.79
CA LEU A 903 -45.47 -3.85 -0.54
C LEU A 903 -46.72 -4.38 0.14
N LYS A 904 -46.83 -5.70 0.26
CA LYS A 904 -47.61 -6.36 1.30
C LYS A 904 -46.63 -7.02 2.26
N THR A 905 -46.64 -6.53 3.48
CA THR A 905 -46.00 -7.11 4.65
C THR A 905 -46.66 -8.45 4.95
N GLU A 906 -45.96 -9.57 4.73
CA GLU A 906 -46.31 -10.84 5.37
C GLU A 906 -45.08 -11.43 6.08
N VAL A 907 -45.34 -11.84 7.31
CA VAL A 907 -44.44 -12.49 8.25
C VAL A 907 -44.09 -13.86 7.68
N ILE A 908 -42.80 -14.17 7.46
CA ILE A 908 -42.39 -15.51 7.02
C ILE A 908 -41.80 -16.27 8.21
N SER A 909 -42.55 -17.29 8.64
CA SER A 909 -42.10 -18.42 9.44
C SER A 909 -41.21 -19.36 8.62
N GLU A 910 -40.22 -19.99 9.25
CA GLU A 910 -39.42 -21.08 8.67
C GLU A 910 -40.27 -22.10 7.89
N GLN A 911 -40.03 -22.26 6.59
CA GLN A 911 -40.58 -23.35 5.77
C GLN A 911 -39.48 -24.11 5.01
N SER A 912 -39.79 -25.39 4.76
CA SER A 912 -38.92 -26.53 4.47
C SER A 912 -38.36 -26.63 3.03
N SER A 913 -37.31 -27.44 2.85
CA SER A 913 -36.56 -27.79 1.63
C SER A 913 -37.35 -28.44 0.45
N GLU A 914 -38.67 -28.33 0.42
CA GLU A 914 -39.54 -28.87 -0.64
C GLU A 914 -39.68 -27.93 -1.85
N ASP A 915 -39.25 -26.67 -1.74
CA ASP A 915 -39.43 -25.65 -2.77
C ASP A 915 -38.31 -25.58 -3.80
N LEU A 916 -37.23 -26.36 -3.66
CA LEU A 916 -36.17 -26.51 -4.67
C LEU A 916 -36.11 -27.97 -5.12
N LEU A 917 -36.24 -28.27 -6.40
CA LEU A 917 -36.23 -29.60 -7.01
C LEU A 917 -35.06 -29.72 -7.98
N LEU A 918 -34.34 -30.86 -7.92
CA LEU A 918 -33.20 -31.17 -8.77
C LEU A 918 -33.47 -32.52 -9.45
N TYR A 919 -33.54 -32.55 -10.78
CA TYR A 919 -33.72 -33.81 -11.52
C TYR A 919 -33.12 -33.79 -12.94
N PRO A 920 -32.53 -34.91 -13.42
CA PRO A 920 -32.24 -36.12 -12.64
C PRO A 920 -31.16 -35.86 -11.57
N ASN A 921 -31.21 -36.63 -10.48
CA ASN A 921 -30.20 -36.63 -9.42
C ASN A 921 -30.11 -38.07 -8.88
N PRO A 922 -29.02 -38.81 -9.16
CA PRO A 922 -27.77 -38.37 -9.78
C PRO A 922 -27.90 -37.99 -11.28
N SER A 923 -26.95 -37.20 -11.80
CA SER A 923 -26.87 -36.83 -13.22
C SER A 923 -25.44 -36.70 -13.71
N ASN A 924 -25.15 -37.27 -14.89
CA ASN A 924 -23.86 -37.14 -15.58
C ASN A 924 -23.83 -36.07 -16.68
N GLY A 925 -24.88 -35.25 -16.78
CA GLY A 925 -25.02 -34.22 -17.83
C GLY A 925 -25.91 -33.07 -17.37
N LEU A 926 -27.05 -32.83 -18.02
CA LEU A 926 -27.95 -31.74 -17.59
C LEU A 926 -28.69 -32.08 -16.28
N VAL A 927 -28.66 -31.17 -15.31
CA VAL A 927 -29.48 -31.15 -14.09
C VAL A 927 -30.51 -30.02 -14.23
N ASN A 928 -31.80 -30.35 -14.16
CA ASN A 928 -32.85 -29.34 -14.10
C ASN A 928 -33.04 -28.91 -12.64
N ILE A 929 -32.93 -27.62 -12.42
CA ILE A 929 -33.16 -26.94 -11.15
C ILE A 929 -34.49 -26.21 -11.28
N VAL A 930 -35.48 -26.66 -10.53
CA VAL A 930 -36.85 -26.14 -10.59
C VAL A 930 -37.29 -25.77 -9.18
N TRP A 931 -37.82 -24.58 -8.98
CA TRP A 931 -38.36 -24.18 -7.69
C TRP A 931 -39.88 -24.02 -7.74
N LYS A 932 -40.54 -24.23 -6.61
CA LYS A 932 -41.99 -24.05 -6.44
C LYS A 932 -42.26 -22.70 -5.78
N GLY A 933 -43.22 -21.95 -6.30
CA GLY A 933 -43.61 -20.64 -5.77
C GLY A 933 -43.46 -19.49 -6.78
N ASP A 934 -43.56 -18.26 -6.29
CA ASP A 934 -43.40 -17.04 -7.10
C ASP A 934 -41.99 -16.96 -7.73
N THR A 935 -41.90 -16.28 -8.88
CA THR A 935 -40.68 -16.14 -9.70
C THR A 935 -39.48 -15.64 -8.88
N HIS A 936 -38.48 -16.49 -8.60
CA HIS A 936 -37.18 -16.12 -8.04
C HIS A 936 -36.24 -15.44 -9.06
N LYS A 937 -36.80 -14.65 -9.99
CA LYS A 937 -35.98 -13.89 -10.95
C LYS A 937 -35.16 -12.84 -10.20
N GLY A 938 -33.86 -12.82 -10.42
CA GLY A 938 -32.88 -12.01 -9.68
C GLY A 938 -32.23 -12.72 -8.50
N ALA A 939 -32.64 -13.95 -8.17
CA ALA A 939 -31.96 -14.76 -7.15
C ALA A 939 -30.60 -15.25 -7.65
N GLU A 940 -29.67 -15.44 -6.73
CA GLU A 940 -28.33 -15.94 -7.02
C GLU A 940 -28.28 -17.45 -6.79
N LEU A 941 -27.97 -18.21 -7.85
CA LEU A 941 -27.77 -19.65 -7.79
C LEU A 941 -26.27 -19.94 -7.75
N LYS A 942 -25.80 -20.62 -6.72
CA LYS A 942 -24.40 -21.01 -6.54
C LYS A 942 -24.27 -22.51 -6.39
N VAL A 943 -23.21 -23.09 -6.95
CA VAL A 943 -22.92 -24.52 -6.85
C VAL A 943 -21.58 -24.72 -6.16
N TYR A 944 -21.57 -25.50 -5.10
CA TYR A 944 -20.38 -25.80 -4.31
C TYR A 944 -20.03 -27.28 -4.37
N ASP A 945 -18.74 -27.61 -4.30
CA ASP A 945 -18.31 -28.99 -4.03
C ASP A 945 -18.53 -29.38 -2.55
N SER A 946 -18.24 -30.63 -2.20
CA SER A 946 -18.38 -31.12 -0.82
C SER A 946 -17.40 -30.50 0.19
N ASN A 947 -16.39 -29.75 -0.28
CA ASN A 947 -15.41 -29.04 0.55
C ASN A 947 -15.77 -27.54 0.70
N GLY A 948 -16.85 -27.08 0.05
CA GLY A 948 -17.33 -25.70 0.12
C GLY A 948 -16.71 -24.75 -0.91
N HIS A 949 -15.97 -25.25 -1.91
CA HIS A 949 -15.48 -24.41 -3.01
C HIS A 949 -16.59 -24.10 -4.00
N LEU A 950 -16.70 -22.82 -4.40
CA LEU A 950 -17.63 -22.40 -5.44
C LEU A 950 -17.14 -22.91 -6.80
N ILE A 951 -18.00 -23.67 -7.48
CA ILE A 951 -17.75 -24.24 -8.81
C ILE A 951 -18.30 -23.33 -9.90
N THR A 952 -19.51 -22.79 -9.69
CA THR A 952 -20.14 -21.85 -10.62
C THR A 952 -21.28 -21.09 -9.94
N ASP A 953 -21.61 -19.92 -10.47
CA ASP A 953 -22.71 -19.08 -10.03
C ASP A 953 -23.50 -18.51 -11.22
N HIS A 954 -24.79 -18.30 -11.02
CA HIS A 954 -25.72 -17.85 -12.05
C HIS A 954 -26.80 -16.94 -11.46
N LEU A 955 -27.15 -15.90 -12.20
CA LEU A 955 -28.36 -15.13 -11.91
C LEU A 955 -29.58 -15.85 -12.48
N VAL A 956 -30.59 -16.06 -11.65
CA VAL A 956 -31.84 -16.67 -12.07
C VAL A 956 -32.67 -15.67 -12.87
N VAL A 957 -32.92 -15.97 -14.15
CA VAL A 957 -33.68 -15.09 -15.06
C VAL A 957 -35.02 -15.70 -15.53
N GLU A 958 -35.19 -17.00 -15.32
CA GLU A 958 -36.37 -17.81 -15.67
C GLU A 958 -36.74 -18.75 -14.53
N ASN A 959 -37.96 -19.30 -14.50
CA ASN A 959 -38.47 -20.17 -13.40
C ASN A 959 -37.85 -21.57 -13.33
N GLN A 960 -36.83 -21.85 -14.12
CA GLN A 960 -36.07 -23.07 -14.11
C GLN A 960 -34.66 -22.75 -14.60
N PHE A 961 -33.66 -23.48 -14.10
CA PHE A 961 -32.29 -23.38 -14.56
C PHE A 961 -31.79 -24.76 -14.97
N LYS A 962 -31.15 -24.87 -16.13
CA LYS A 962 -30.52 -26.10 -16.58
C LYS A 962 -29.02 -25.97 -16.41
N LEU A 963 -28.45 -26.74 -15.49
CA LEU A 963 -27.03 -26.78 -15.24
C LEU A 963 -26.44 -27.98 -16.00
N ASP A 964 -25.49 -27.74 -16.92
CA ASP A 964 -24.70 -28.81 -17.51
C ASP A 964 -23.54 -29.15 -16.58
N VAL A 965 -23.55 -30.36 -16.02
CA VAL A 965 -22.51 -30.83 -15.11
C VAL A 965 -21.58 -31.84 -15.78
N SER A 966 -21.59 -31.97 -17.11
CA SER A 966 -20.77 -32.96 -17.84
C SER A 966 -19.27 -32.84 -17.52
N ASP A 967 -18.78 -31.61 -17.31
CA ASP A 967 -17.37 -31.31 -17.01
C ASP A 967 -17.06 -31.26 -15.50
N PHE A 968 -18.05 -31.49 -14.64
CA PHE A 968 -17.82 -31.52 -13.19
C PHE A 968 -17.15 -32.85 -12.80
N PRO A 969 -16.15 -32.83 -11.90
CA PRO A 969 -15.63 -34.05 -11.29
C PRO A 969 -16.74 -34.92 -10.66
N GLU A 970 -16.55 -36.24 -10.61
CA GLU A 970 -17.49 -37.12 -9.90
C GLU A 970 -17.51 -36.75 -8.41
N GLY A 971 -18.70 -36.48 -7.85
CA GLY A 971 -18.75 -35.89 -6.53
C GLY A 971 -20.13 -35.48 -6.03
N ILE A 972 -20.17 -35.08 -4.76
CA ILE A 972 -21.36 -34.50 -4.12
C ILE A 972 -21.25 -32.98 -4.22
N TYR A 973 -22.32 -32.36 -4.71
CA TYR A 973 -22.42 -30.91 -4.87
C TYR A 973 -23.60 -30.36 -4.09
N ILE A 974 -23.46 -29.13 -3.61
CA ILE A 974 -24.52 -28.37 -2.93
C ILE A 974 -24.87 -27.17 -3.80
N ILE A 975 -26.13 -27.09 -4.22
CA ILE A 975 -26.68 -25.91 -4.88
C ILE A 975 -27.36 -25.05 -3.82
N THR A 976 -27.06 -23.76 -3.81
CA THR A 976 -27.76 -22.76 -3.00
C THR A 976 -28.45 -21.76 -3.92
N LEU A 977 -29.72 -21.46 -3.64
CA LEU A 977 -30.48 -20.40 -4.27
C LEU A 977 -30.76 -19.33 -3.22
N THR A 978 -30.12 -18.18 -3.35
CA THR A 978 -30.26 -17.07 -2.41
C THR A 978 -31.17 -16.00 -3.01
N THR A 979 -32.26 -15.72 -2.32
CA THR A 979 -33.19 -14.62 -2.58
C THR A 979 -32.99 -13.53 -1.52
N GLU A 980 -33.59 -12.36 -1.69
CA GLU A 980 -33.56 -11.30 -0.65
C GLU A 980 -34.18 -11.72 0.69
N GLN A 981 -35.02 -12.76 0.69
CA GLN A 981 -35.80 -13.19 1.85
C GLN A 981 -35.30 -14.50 2.49
N GLN A 982 -34.65 -15.36 1.71
CA GLN A 982 -34.20 -16.68 2.17
C GLN A 982 -33.13 -17.30 1.27
N THR A 983 -32.36 -18.25 1.83
CA THR A 983 -31.48 -19.15 1.08
C THR A 983 -32.02 -20.58 1.13
N LEU A 984 -32.27 -21.17 -0.04
CA LEU A 984 -32.65 -22.57 -0.19
C LEU A 984 -31.44 -23.37 -0.64
N SER A 985 -31.19 -24.53 -0.03
CA SER A 985 -30.03 -25.38 -0.38
C SER A 985 -30.46 -26.80 -0.70
N LYS A 986 -29.90 -27.39 -1.75
CA LYS A 986 -30.16 -28.80 -2.11
C LYS A 986 -28.94 -29.49 -2.71
N LYS A 987 -28.78 -30.74 -2.33
CA LYS A 987 -27.66 -31.60 -2.75
C LYS A 987 -27.98 -32.32 -4.06
N PHE A 988 -27.00 -32.42 -4.96
CA PHE A 988 -27.01 -33.40 -6.05
C PHE A 988 -25.70 -34.17 -6.16
N ILE A 989 -25.77 -35.29 -6.88
CA ILE A 989 -24.65 -36.19 -7.12
C ILE A 989 -24.35 -36.16 -8.62
N LYS A 990 -23.11 -35.81 -8.98
CA LYS A 990 -22.56 -35.96 -10.32
C LYS A 990 -22.02 -37.36 -10.50
#